data_AF-A0ABC9BXG7-F1
#
_entry.id   AF-A0ABC9BXG7-F1
#
_cell.length_a   1.000
_cell.length_b   1.000
_cell.length_c   1.000
_cell.angle_alpha   90.00
_cell.angle_beta   90.00
_cell.angle_gamma   90.00
#
_symmetry.space_group_name_H-M   'P 1'
#
loop_
_entity.id
_entity.type
_entity.pdbx_description
1 polymer ?
#
loop_
_entity_poly.entity_id
_entity_poly.type
_entity_poly.pdbx_seq_one_letter_code
_entity_poly.pdbx_strand_id
1 'polypeptide(L)'
;MDGSAPRHGRLLISPSLSTPTFSSSSTTRSPSQSPAPHHHHHHERRNSTSSPKPLAPFPSSSSAAYRSRSSIGGGGAGAAASASSSSSAFTHNARLAAALVPAGAFLLDLGGLPVFAVLAVGLAAAYLLDALQLRQGAFFTVWAALIAADVAFFFSATLSSAAAASLPLTALALLLCAQTSFLIGVWASLQFRWIQLENPTMVAALERLLFACVPVAAPALFTWALVSAVGMANASYYFAAFCMVFYWLFSVPRPSSFNTRKQDAPMQDGDGILGPLESCVHSLYLLFVPVLFHAASHHATLFTSWGSACELLLLFFVPFLFQLYASTRGALWWVTRDARAMDQIRIANGLVALVVVVLCLEVRVVFHSFGRYIHLPPPLNYLLVTVTMLGGALGLAAQAAGKVGDAVSSAAFTVLAVLVSGAGAIVIGFPVVFLPLPMISGYYVARFFTKKSLSSYFTFVAIASLMVLWFVVHNYWDLNIWIAGMPLKSFTKYVVAAVIMAMAVPGLALLPTKLRFLLELGLIGHTLLLCYIENRLFNYASMYYFGLEEDIIYPSYMVLITTFLGLALVRRLYVDQRVGPKASWILTCLYSSKLSMLFMTSRSVIWVSAVLLLAITPPLLLYRDKSKGAARMKVWQAHFHASVIAFSAWLCRETIFEALQWWNGRPPSDGLLLGSYILLTGVACIPIVILHFAHIQSAKRFLVLVVATGLLFVIMQPPIKLSWVYRSDLITAAHLTDDDTSIYGFIASKPTWPSWLLIATVVLTLAAVTSIIPVKYVVELRALYAVAVGVTLGIYISVQYFFQAVVLYPLLVATIVSAAVFVVFTHLPSESSTRVLPWVFSFLVALFPVTYLLEGQLRAKSFADEDEAEKFTNMLAIEGARMSLLGLYAAIFMIIALEIKFELALLLRDKAADRGMTHGPSNRSSAFPPKARLLQQRRAHAAPAFTIKRLAAEAAWMPAIGNVSTVLCFIICLVLNITLTGGSNRAIFFLAPILLLLNQDSDIFAGFGDRQRYFPVTISISGYLLLTALYRIWEETWPGNGGWGLHIGGPGWLFAVKNVALLVLTLPNHILFNRFMWDYVRQTDAKLLLTLPLNLPSIIMTDILAIRVLGLLGAMYSLAQYLISRRIRIAGMKYI
;
A
#
# COMPACT_ATOMS: atom_id res chain seq x y z
N MET A 1 -14.90 40.90 23.45
CA MET A 1 -14.42 42.19 22.90
C MET A 1 -13.56 41.89 21.69
N ASP A 2 -13.83 42.61 20.62
CA ASP A 2 -13.59 42.27 19.23
C ASP A 2 -12.12 42.16 18.80
N GLY A 3 -11.92 41.33 17.76
CA GLY A 3 -11.04 41.68 16.64
C GLY A 3 -9.61 41.14 16.67
N SER A 4 -9.40 39.95 16.10
CA SER A 4 -8.26 39.71 15.20
C SER A 4 -8.52 38.51 14.28
N ALA A 5 -8.52 38.78 12.97
CA ALA A 5 -8.68 37.78 11.93
C ALA A 5 -7.39 36.94 11.79
N PRO A 6 -7.47 35.60 11.74
CA PRO A 6 -6.31 34.78 11.41
C PRO A 6 -6.17 34.61 9.89
N ARG A 7 -5.01 35.02 9.36
CA ARG A 7 -4.57 34.70 7.99
C ARG A 7 -4.46 33.17 7.83
N HIS A 8 -5.30 32.58 6.98
CA HIS A 8 -5.21 31.18 6.61
C HIS A 8 -4.06 30.93 5.62
N GLY A 9 -2.92 30.45 6.13
CA GLY A 9 -1.89 29.79 5.32
C GLY A 9 -2.33 28.37 4.97
N ARG A 10 -2.84 28.18 3.74
CA ARG A 10 -3.14 26.86 3.16
C ARG A 10 -1.83 26.12 2.86
N LEU A 11 -1.55 25.04 3.58
CA LEU A 11 -0.63 23.99 3.12
C LEU A 11 -1.46 22.86 2.50
N LEU A 12 -1.49 22.83 1.16
CA LEU A 12 -2.02 21.75 0.36
C LEU A 12 -1.07 20.56 0.45
N ILE A 13 -1.43 19.54 1.25
CA ILE A 13 -0.85 18.20 1.12
C ILE A 13 -2.03 17.25 0.89
N SER A 14 -2.29 16.93 -0.37
CA SER A 14 -3.24 15.91 -0.81
C SER A 14 -2.54 14.55 -0.91
N PRO A 15 -2.93 13.52 -0.14
CA PRO A 15 -2.51 12.16 -0.41
C PRO A 15 -3.61 11.46 -1.22
N SER A 16 -3.55 11.57 -2.55
CA SER A 16 -4.25 10.65 -3.45
C SER A 16 -3.29 9.55 -3.88
N LEU A 17 -3.29 8.42 -3.18
CA LEU A 17 -2.55 7.23 -3.57
C LEU A 17 -3.48 6.01 -3.47
N SER A 18 -3.97 5.60 -4.63
CA SER A 18 -4.57 4.28 -4.87
C SER A 18 -3.46 3.23 -4.81
N THR A 19 -3.66 2.23 -3.96
CA THR A 19 -2.74 1.10 -3.79
C THR A 19 -2.90 0.07 -4.93
N PRO A 20 -1.81 -0.48 -5.48
CA PRO A 20 -1.88 -1.60 -6.41
C PRO A 20 -2.08 -2.91 -5.65
N THR A 21 -3.14 -3.62 -6.00
CA THR A 21 -3.48 -4.96 -5.54
C THR A 21 -2.52 -5.99 -6.15
N PHE A 22 -1.67 -6.61 -5.32
CA PHE A 22 -0.91 -7.80 -5.70
C PHE A 22 -1.84 -9.03 -5.70
N SER A 23 -2.12 -9.57 -6.89
CA SER A 23 -2.83 -10.83 -7.08
C SER A 23 -1.89 -12.01 -6.79
N SER A 24 -2.21 -12.79 -5.77
CA SER A 24 -1.58 -14.09 -5.52
C SER A 24 -2.23 -15.13 -6.42
N SER A 25 -1.44 -15.68 -7.34
CA SER A 25 -1.84 -16.80 -8.20
C SER A 25 -2.03 -18.06 -7.35
N SER A 26 -3.28 -18.51 -7.22
CA SER A 26 -3.65 -19.79 -6.63
C SER A 26 -3.46 -20.93 -7.65
N THR A 27 -2.41 -21.73 -7.48
CA THR A 27 -2.29 -23.05 -8.13
C THR A 27 -3.28 -24.02 -7.51
N THR A 28 -4.34 -24.34 -8.25
CA THR A 28 -5.31 -25.39 -7.97
C THR A 28 -4.67 -26.78 -8.16
N ARG A 29 -4.50 -27.53 -7.06
CA ARG A 29 -4.36 -28.99 -7.10
C ARG A 29 -5.68 -29.61 -6.63
N SER A 30 -6.32 -30.36 -7.52
CA SER A 30 -7.46 -31.22 -7.23
C SER A 30 -7.02 -32.49 -6.49
N PRO A 31 -7.71 -32.91 -5.41
CA PRO A 31 -7.74 -34.30 -5.01
C PRO A 31 -9.10 -34.92 -5.36
N SER A 32 -9.07 -35.98 -6.15
CA SER A 32 -10.18 -36.89 -6.39
C SER A 32 -10.56 -37.64 -5.11
N GLN A 33 -11.86 -37.70 -4.84
CA GLN A 33 -12.54 -38.64 -3.93
C GLN A 33 -12.36 -40.08 -4.49
N SER A 34 -12.41 -41.20 -3.77
CA SER A 34 -13.33 -41.70 -2.72
C SER A 34 -12.79 -43.08 -2.19
N PRO A 35 -13.54 -43.99 -1.50
CA PRO A 35 -13.36 -44.22 -0.06
C PRO A 35 -13.22 -45.70 0.42
N ALA A 36 -13.14 -45.86 1.76
CA ALA A 36 -13.71 -46.95 2.57
C ALA A 36 -12.77 -48.13 3.00
N PRO A 37 -13.16 -48.98 3.98
CA PRO A 37 -12.58 -49.02 5.34
C PRO A 37 -12.12 -50.44 5.74
N HIS A 38 -11.51 -50.65 6.92
CA HIS A 38 -11.67 -51.90 7.71
C HIS A 38 -11.01 -51.85 9.11
N HIS A 39 -11.87 -51.93 10.13
CA HIS A 39 -11.88 -52.83 11.29
C HIS A 39 -10.61 -53.29 12.05
N HIS A 40 -10.71 -53.10 13.39
CA HIS A 40 -10.66 -54.10 14.48
C HIS A 40 -9.50 -54.15 15.51
N HIS A 41 -9.96 -54.13 16.78
CA HIS A 41 -9.51 -54.80 18.02
C HIS A 41 -8.56 -54.13 19.04
N HIS A 42 -9.21 -53.65 20.13
CA HIS A 42 -9.01 -53.96 21.56
C HIS A 42 -7.61 -54.31 22.12
N HIS A 43 -7.17 -53.56 23.14
CA HIS A 43 -7.16 -54.04 24.54
C HIS A 43 -6.87 -52.91 25.56
N GLU A 44 -7.65 -52.91 26.64
CA GLU A 44 -7.49 -52.09 27.85
C GLU A 44 -6.32 -52.56 28.73
N ARG A 45 -5.68 -51.63 29.48
CA ARG A 45 -5.41 -51.84 30.92
C ARG A 45 -5.17 -50.54 31.69
N ARG A 46 -5.60 -50.60 32.94
CA ARG A 46 -5.88 -49.55 33.93
C ARG A 46 -4.67 -49.04 34.74
N ASN A 47 -4.91 -47.87 35.35
CA ASN A 47 -4.50 -47.37 36.69
C ASN A 47 -3.22 -46.53 36.88
N SER A 48 -3.47 -45.23 37.06
CA SER A 48 -3.12 -44.35 38.19
C SER A 48 -1.74 -44.46 38.86
N THR A 49 -0.99 -43.35 38.91
CA THR A 49 -0.79 -42.55 40.14
C THR A 49 0.11 -41.33 39.90
N SER A 50 -0.16 -40.31 40.70
CA SER A 50 0.43 -38.98 40.78
C SER A 50 1.88 -38.95 41.29
N SER A 51 2.73 -38.11 40.69
CA SER A 51 3.78 -37.37 41.40
C SER A 51 4.34 -36.22 40.54
N PRO A 52 4.75 -35.09 41.15
CA PRO A 52 5.10 -33.85 40.47
C PRO A 52 6.55 -33.87 39.97
N LYS A 53 6.78 -33.49 38.70
CA LYS A 53 8.13 -33.32 38.17
C LYS A 53 8.69 -31.92 38.56
N PRO A 54 9.89 -31.83 39.16
CA PRO A 54 10.55 -30.57 39.41
C PRO A 54 11.13 -29.98 38.11
N LEU A 55 10.99 -28.66 37.98
CA LEU A 55 11.64 -27.83 36.96
C LEU A 55 13.12 -27.63 37.33
N ALA A 56 14.03 -28.20 36.55
CA ALA A 56 15.46 -27.89 36.61
C ALA A 56 15.84 -26.92 35.46
N PRO A 57 16.73 -25.94 35.71
CA PRO A 57 17.16 -24.96 34.71
C PRO A 57 18.52 -25.32 34.07
N PHE A 58 18.69 -24.84 32.82
CA PHE A 58 19.92 -24.70 32.00
C PHE A 58 20.59 -25.95 31.38
N PRO A 59 20.98 -25.88 30.08
CA PRO A 59 21.96 -26.79 29.49
C PRO A 59 23.38 -26.23 29.64
N SER A 60 24.27 -27.02 30.24
CA SER A 60 25.72 -26.86 30.16
C SER A 60 26.29 -27.75 29.06
N SER A 61 27.43 -27.31 28.53
CA SER A 61 28.16 -27.84 27.37
C SER A 61 28.89 -29.16 27.63
N SER A 62 29.00 -29.94 26.55
CA SER A 62 30.05 -30.92 26.18
C SER A 62 30.28 -32.15 27.07
N SER A 63 29.88 -33.32 26.56
CA SER A 63 30.69 -34.54 26.67
C SER A 63 30.60 -35.35 25.37
N ALA A 64 31.77 -35.64 24.81
CA ALA A 64 31.96 -36.54 23.69
C ALA A 64 31.83 -37.99 24.19
N ALA A 65 31.02 -38.82 23.51
CA ALA A 65 31.02 -40.25 23.70
C ALA A 65 30.79 -40.97 22.37
N TYR A 66 31.85 -41.65 21.95
CA TYR A 66 31.90 -42.73 20.96
C TYR A 66 30.69 -43.67 21.11
N ARG A 67 29.97 -43.95 20.01
CA ARG A 67 29.26 -45.23 19.85
C ARG A 67 29.42 -45.80 18.45
N SER A 68 29.84 -47.05 18.49
CA SER A 68 30.25 -47.96 17.44
C SER A 68 29.11 -48.38 16.50
N ARG A 69 29.52 -48.63 15.25
CA ARG A 69 28.81 -49.40 14.23
C ARG A 69 28.24 -50.72 14.76
N SER A 70 27.01 -51.03 14.36
CA SER A 70 26.59 -52.41 14.10
C SER A 70 25.68 -52.41 12.87
N SER A 71 26.16 -53.07 11.83
CA SER A 71 25.58 -53.28 10.51
C SER A 71 24.67 -54.50 10.47
N ILE A 72 23.41 -54.31 10.05
CA ILE A 72 22.57 -55.30 9.34
C ILE A 72 21.69 -54.40 8.44
N GLY A 73 21.71 -54.39 7.11
CA GLY A 73 21.90 -55.46 6.14
C GLY A 73 20.53 -55.76 5.50
N GLY A 74 20.13 -55.05 4.44
CA GLY A 74 18.89 -55.37 3.72
C GLY A 74 18.36 -54.32 2.74
N GLY A 75 18.89 -54.34 1.51
CA GLY A 75 18.26 -53.98 0.22
C GLY A 75 17.15 -52.92 0.14
N GLY A 76 17.48 -51.78 -0.47
CA GLY A 76 16.52 -50.77 -0.92
C GLY A 76 17.15 -49.72 -1.83
N ALA A 77 17.94 -50.15 -2.82
CA ALA A 77 18.42 -49.29 -3.90
C ALA A 77 17.23 -48.86 -4.76
N GLY A 78 16.65 -47.69 -4.47
CA GLY A 78 15.48 -47.20 -5.21
C GLY A 78 14.87 -45.90 -4.73
N ALA A 79 15.64 -44.99 -4.11
CA ALA A 79 15.11 -43.69 -3.63
C ALA A 79 16.15 -42.56 -3.61
N ALA A 80 17.12 -42.56 -4.53
CA ALA A 80 18.19 -41.55 -4.59
C ALA A 80 18.13 -40.63 -5.82
N ALA A 81 17.03 -40.60 -6.57
CA ALA A 81 16.93 -39.84 -7.82
C ALA A 81 15.72 -38.88 -7.91
N SER A 82 15.20 -38.39 -6.78
CA SER A 82 14.10 -37.40 -6.79
C SER A 82 14.19 -36.31 -5.72
N ALA A 83 15.37 -36.07 -5.16
CA ALA A 83 15.67 -34.81 -4.48
C ALA A 83 16.22 -33.81 -5.51
N SER A 84 15.39 -33.39 -6.45
CA SER A 84 15.70 -32.18 -7.22
C SER A 84 15.83 -31.02 -6.23
N SER A 85 16.98 -30.36 -6.24
CA SER A 85 17.32 -29.20 -5.41
C SER A 85 16.22 -28.16 -5.44
N SER A 86 15.42 -28.05 -4.38
CA SER A 86 14.60 -26.85 -4.16
C SER A 86 15.57 -25.69 -3.89
N SER A 87 15.87 -24.89 -4.92
CA SER A 87 16.68 -23.68 -4.82
C SER A 87 16.20 -22.80 -3.67
N SER A 88 17.10 -22.36 -2.78
CA SER A 88 16.77 -21.48 -1.66
C SER A 88 16.25 -20.13 -2.16
N ALA A 89 15.06 -19.73 -1.70
CA ALA A 89 14.55 -18.38 -1.92
C ALA A 89 15.39 -17.36 -1.13
N PHE A 90 15.46 -16.12 -1.61
CA PHE A 90 16.21 -15.06 -0.94
C PHE A 90 15.63 -14.77 0.47
N THR A 91 16.36 -15.16 1.51
CA THR A 91 15.82 -15.20 2.89
C THR A 91 15.77 -13.83 3.56
N HIS A 92 16.68 -12.92 3.17
CA HIS A 92 16.84 -11.62 3.82
C HIS A 92 16.09 -10.48 3.12
N ASN A 93 15.18 -10.79 2.18
CA ASN A 93 14.46 -9.81 1.37
C ASN A 93 13.69 -8.77 2.22
N ALA A 94 13.03 -9.22 3.29
CA ALA A 94 12.25 -8.34 4.16
C ALA A 94 13.11 -7.32 4.91
N ARG A 95 14.36 -7.65 5.25
CA ARG A 95 15.26 -6.72 5.95
C ARG A 95 15.78 -5.63 5.04
N LEU A 96 16.13 -5.98 3.81
CA LEU A 96 16.55 -5.02 2.80
C LEU A 96 15.38 -4.13 2.38
N ALA A 97 14.18 -4.71 2.23
CA ALA A 97 12.97 -3.92 1.96
C ALA A 97 12.71 -2.88 3.07
N ALA A 98 12.87 -3.25 4.34
CA ALA A 98 12.71 -2.32 5.47
C ALA A 98 13.69 -1.13 5.45
N ALA A 99 14.83 -1.26 4.77
CA ALA A 99 15.83 -0.20 4.62
C ALA A 99 15.64 0.60 3.32
N LEU A 100 15.56 -0.11 2.19
CA LEU A 100 15.62 0.48 0.85
C LEU A 100 14.27 1.02 0.36
N VAL A 101 13.14 0.47 0.80
CA VAL A 101 11.82 0.97 0.38
C VAL A 101 11.55 2.37 0.95
N PRO A 102 11.75 2.65 2.25
CA PRO A 102 11.58 4.01 2.75
C PRO A 102 12.61 4.98 2.17
N ALA A 103 13.87 4.54 1.96
CA ALA A 103 14.88 5.34 1.29
C ALA A 103 14.45 5.70 -0.15
N GLY A 104 13.97 4.72 -0.93
CA GLY A 104 13.46 4.94 -2.28
C GLY A 104 12.22 5.85 -2.33
N ALA A 105 11.32 5.74 -1.35
CA ALA A 105 10.17 6.64 -1.23
C ALA A 105 10.61 8.08 -0.94
N PHE A 106 11.59 8.28 -0.07
CA PHE A 106 12.16 9.60 0.18
C PHE A 106 12.88 10.17 -1.04
N LEU A 107 13.61 9.35 -1.79
CA LEU A 107 14.20 9.78 -3.07
C LEU A 107 13.11 10.21 -4.06
N LEU A 108 12.03 9.44 -4.22
CA LEU A 108 10.92 9.82 -5.10
C LEU A 108 10.33 11.18 -4.73
N ASP A 109 10.17 11.46 -3.44
CA ASP A 109 9.70 12.76 -2.95
C ASP A 109 10.69 13.88 -3.28
N LEU A 110 11.98 13.66 -3.02
CA LEU A 110 13.06 14.62 -3.31
C LEU A 110 13.24 14.89 -4.81
N GLY A 111 13.00 13.87 -5.65
CA GLY A 111 13.11 13.95 -7.11
C GLY A 111 11.88 14.52 -7.82
N GLY A 112 10.74 14.57 -7.13
CA GLY A 112 9.48 15.11 -7.61
C GLY A 112 8.92 14.40 -8.87
N LEU A 113 8.11 15.15 -9.63
CA LEU A 113 7.42 14.67 -10.83
C LEU A 113 8.36 14.07 -11.91
N PRO A 114 9.53 14.65 -12.26
CA PRO A 114 10.35 14.12 -13.36
C PRO A 114 10.91 12.73 -13.04
N VAL A 115 11.43 12.53 -11.82
CA VAL A 115 11.94 11.23 -11.37
C VAL A 115 10.81 10.20 -11.29
N PHE A 116 9.65 10.59 -10.76
CA PHE A 116 8.48 9.72 -10.70
C PHE A 116 8.01 9.27 -12.09
N ALA A 117 7.93 10.20 -13.05
CA ALA A 117 7.49 9.89 -14.42
C ALA A 117 8.45 8.91 -15.12
N VAL A 118 9.77 9.14 -14.99
CA VAL A 118 10.80 8.26 -15.57
C VAL A 118 10.71 6.84 -15.00
N LEU A 119 10.59 6.72 -13.67
CA LEU A 119 10.48 5.41 -13.02
C LEU A 119 9.14 4.72 -13.31
N ALA A 120 8.02 5.45 -13.36
CA ALA A 120 6.72 4.88 -13.69
C ALA A 120 6.69 4.30 -15.11
N VAL A 121 7.21 5.04 -16.10
CA VAL A 121 7.32 4.57 -17.49
C VAL A 121 8.32 3.41 -17.59
N GLY A 122 9.46 3.50 -16.91
CA GLY A 122 10.48 2.45 -16.89
C GLY A 122 9.96 1.13 -16.29
N LEU A 123 9.24 1.20 -15.17
CA LEU A 123 8.62 0.04 -14.53
C LEU A 123 7.47 -0.53 -15.36
N ALA A 124 6.66 0.30 -16.00
CA ALA A 124 5.61 -0.16 -16.92
C ALA A 124 6.22 -0.91 -18.13
N ALA A 125 7.31 -0.39 -18.69
CA ALA A 125 8.06 -1.05 -19.76
C ALA A 125 8.69 -2.38 -19.28
N ALA A 126 9.30 -2.40 -18.09
CA ALA A 126 9.86 -3.61 -17.51
C ALA A 126 8.79 -4.69 -17.26
N TYR A 127 7.63 -4.29 -16.73
CA TYR A 127 6.48 -5.17 -16.52
C TYR A 127 5.96 -5.74 -17.84
N LEU A 128 5.83 -4.90 -18.88
CA LEU A 128 5.42 -5.37 -20.20
C LEU A 128 6.42 -6.38 -20.78
N LEU A 129 7.72 -6.12 -20.67
CA LEU A 129 8.76 -7.05 -21.14
C LEU A 129 8.77 -8.37 -20.35
N ASP A 130 8.54 -8.32 -19.03
CA ASP A 130 8.42 -9.54 -18.22
C ASP A 130 7.14 -10.33 -18.56
N ALA A 131 6.02 -9.65 -18.79
CA ALA A 131 4.77 -10.27 -19.27
C ALA A 131 4.96 -10.93 -20.65
N LEU A 132 5.81 -10.36 -21.50
CA LEU A 132 6.22 -10.93 -22.79
C LEU A 132 7.30 -12.04 -22.66
N GLN A 133 7.67 -12.44 -21.44
CA GLN A 133 8.72 -13.42 -21.12
C GLN A 133 10.13 -13.02 -21.59
N LEU A 134 10.38 -11.74 -21.83
CA LEU A 134 11.69 -11.17 -22.20
C LEU A 134 12.48 -10.78 -20.94
N ARG A 135 12.88 -11.77 -20.14
CA ARG A 135 13.50 -11.57 -18.81
C ARG A 135 14.77 -10.70 -18.84
N GLN A 136 15.61 -10.86 -19.85
CA GLN A 136 16.82 -10.02 -20.02
C GLN A 136 16.46 -8.58 -20.38
N GLY A 137 15.43 -8.39 -21.22
CA GLY A 137 14.92 -7.07 -21.56
C GLY A 137 14.38 -6.35 -20.32
N ALA A 138 13.58 -7.03 -19.51
CA ALA A 138 13.05 -6.51 -18.25
C ALA A 138 14.18 -6.08 -17.29
N PHE A 139 15.24 -6.89 -17.15
CA PHE A 139 16.41 -6.57 -16.35
C PHE A 139 17.12 -5.28 -16.81
N PHE A 140 17.44 -5.17 -18.10
CA PHE A 140 18.10 -3.98 -18.63
C PHE A 140 17.22 -2.73 -18.55
N THR A 141 15.91 -2.87 -18.71
CA THR A 141 14.99 -1.73 -18.55
C THR A 141 14.92 -1.20 -17.12
N VAL A 142 15.04 -2.06 -16.10
CA VAL A 142 15.08 -1.61 -14.70
C VAL A 142 16.33 -0.77 -14.45
N TRP A 143 17.51 -1.23 -14.89
CA TRP A 143 18.75 -0.48 -14.74
C TRP A 143 18.76 0.81 -15.57
N ALA A 144 18.25 0.78 -16.81
CA ALA A 144 18.13 1.97 -17.64
C ALA A 144 17.20 3.02 -17.01
N ALA A 145 16.10 2.58 -16.38
CA ALA A 145 15.18 3.47 -15.66
C ALA A 145 15.83 4.12 -14.43
N LEU A 146 16.64 3.37 -13.66
CA LEU A 146 17.39 3.92 -12.52
C LEU A 146 18.45 4.94 -12.97
N ILE A 147 19.22 4.64 -14.01
CA ILE A 147 20.20 5.59 -14.57
C ILE A 147 19.50 6.85 -15.10
N ALA A 148 18.40 6.69 -15.83
CA ALA A 148 17.62 7.82 -16.31
C ALA A 148 17.01 8.65 -15.17
N ALA A 149 16.63 8.01 -14.06
CA ALA A 149 16.18 8.69 -12.86
C ALA A 149 17.31 9.50 -12.21
N ASP A 150 18.52 8.95 -12.10
CA ASP A 150 19.68 9.68 -11.57
C ASP A 150 20.05 10.90 -12.44
N VAL A 151 19.93 10.77 -13.77
CA VAL A 151 20.09 11.91 -14.70
C VAL A 151 18.98 12.95 -14.48
N ALA A 152 17.73 12.53 -14.29
CA ALA A 152 16.63 13.43 -13.98
C ALA A 152 16.84 14.15 -12.64
N PHE A 153 17.39 13.48 -11.63
CA PHE A 153 17.80 14.09 -10.36
C PHE A 153 18.88 15.14 -10.57
N PHE A 154 19.91 14.84 -11.37
CA PHE A 154 20.99 15.77 -11.65
C PHE A 154 20.45 17.08 -12.25
N PHE A 155 19.61 16.98 -13.29
CA PHE A 155 19.01 18.15 -13.92
C PHE A 155 18.08 18.92 -12.97
N SER A 156 17.28 18.21 -12.18
CA SER A 156 16.38 18.83 -11.19
C SER A 156 17.16 19.57 -10.09
N ALA A 157 18.29 19.00 -9.64
CA ALA A 157 19.15 19.60 -8.64
C ALA A 157 19.91 20.82 -9.17
N THR A 158 20.41 20.78 -10.42
CA THR A 158 21.10 21.93 -11.04
C THR A 158 20.20 23.14 -11.29
N LEU A 159 18.88 22.93 -11.42
CA LEU A 159 17.91 24.02 -11.53
C LEU A 159 17.48 24.59 -10.17
N SER A 160 17.81 23.92 -9.06
CA SER A 160 17.43 24.36 -7.71
C SER A 160 18.45 25.33 -7.11
N SER A 161 17.98 26.23 -6.23
CA SER A 161 18.81 27.21 -5.50
C SER A 161 19.90 26.56 -4.60
N ALA A 162 19.85 25.24 -4.39
CA ALA A 162 20.83 24.50 -3.59
C ALA A 162 22.21 24.41 -4.27
N ALA A 163 22.27 24.39 -5.61
CA ALA A 163 23.54 24.40 -6.35
C ALA A 163 24.30 25.74 -6.20
N ALA A 164 23.60 26.82 -5.84
CA ALA A 164 24.19 28.15 -5.64
C ALA A 164 24.89 28.32 -4.27
N ALA A 165 24.61 27.44 -3.29
CA ALA A 165 25.16 27.57 -1.93
C ALA A 165 26.53 26.89 -1.76
N SER A 166 26.70 25.66 -2.26
CA SER A 166 27.99 24.96 -2.21
C SER A 166 28.03 23.73 -3.13
N LEU A 167 28.79 23.83 -4.23
CA LEU A 167 29.01 22.76 -5.19
C LEU A 167 29.53 21.43 -4.60
N PRO A 168 30.48 21.39 -3.64
CA PRO A 168 30.95 20.12 -3.08
C PRO A 168 29.87 19.39 -2.27
N LEU A 169 29.01 20.12 -1.56
CA LEU A 169 27.92 19.51 -0.80
C LEU A 169 26.86 18.92 -1.73
N THR A 170 26.50 19.64 -2.80
CA THR A 170 25.59 19.14 -3.82
C THR A 170 26.14 17.89 -4.51
N ALA A 171 27.44 17.86 -4.83
CA ALA A 171 28.10 16.70 -5.41
C ALA A 171 28.08 15.48 -4.48
N LEU A 172 28.40 15.67 -3.20
CA LEU A 172 28.33 14.60 -2.19
C LEU A 172 26.89 14.11 -1.98
N ALA A 173 25.91 15.02 -2.00
CA ALA A 173 24.52 14.66 -1.85
C ALA A 173 23.99 13.83 -3.03
N LEU A 174 24.31 14.25 -4.26
CA LEU A 174 24.00 13.50 -5.47
C LEU A 174 24.69 12.14 -5.49
N LEU A 175 25.92 12.04 -4.98
CA LEU A 175 26.64 10.77 -4.86
C LEU A 175 25.94 9.82 -3.89
N LEU A 176 25.43 10.29 -2.75
CA LEU A 176 24.65 9.46 -1.82
C LEU A 176 23.33 8.98 -2.45
N CYS A 177 22.64 9.85 -3.19
CA CYS A 177 21.43 9.49 -3.93
C CYS A 177 21.72 8.45 -5.02
N ALA A 178 22.78 8.63 -5.81
CA ALA A 178 23.21 7.67 -6.82
C ALA A 178 23.65 6.33 -6.19
N GLN A 179 24.36 6.36 -5.07
CA GLN A 179 24.76 5.15 -4.34
C GLN A 179 23.54 4.37 -3.86
N THR A 180 22.51 5.05 -3.35
CA THR A 180 21.29 4.41 -2.85
C THR A 180 20.41 3.88 -3.97
N SER A 181 20.28 4.61 -5.07
CA SER A 181 19.69 4.15 -6.34
C SER A 181 20.39 2.89 -6.87
N PHE A 182 21.72 2.87 -6.84
CA PHE A 182 22.52 1.70 -7.20
C PHE A 182 22.24 0.50 -6.28
N LEU A 183 22.14 0.68 -4.96
CA LEU A 183 21.80 -0.39 -4.03
C LEU A 183 20.37 -0.94 -4.27
N ILE A 184 19.40 -0.08 -4.64
CA ILE A 184 18.06 -0.50 -5.08
C ILE A 184 18.16 -1.35 -6.36
N GLY A 185 19.00 -0.95 -7.32
CA GLY A 185 19.28 -1.74 -8.53
C GLY A 185 19.90 -3.11 -8.24
N VAL A 186 20.87 -3.18 -7.31
CA VAL A 186 21.45 -4.45 -6.85
C VAL A 186 20.41 -5.33 -6.17
N TRP A 187 19.55 -4.75 -5.32
CA TRP A 187 18.46 -5.47 -4.66
C TRP A 187 17.41 -5.99 -5.67
N ALA A 188 17.08 -5.21 -6.70
CA ALA A 188 16.20 -5.63 -7.79
C ALA A 188 16.82 -6.76 -8.61
N SER A 189 18.14 -6.70 -8.86
CA SER A 189 18.88 -7.73 -9.60
C SER A 189 18.79 -9.10 -8.93
N LEU A 190 18.82 -9.15 -7.59
CA LEU A 190 18.66 -10.38 -6.81
C LEU A 190 17.26 -11.02 -6.93
N GLN A 191 16.24 -10.30 -7.42
CA GLN A 191 14.90 -10.87 -7.63
C GLN A 191 14.80 -11.72 -8.91
N PHE A 192 15.73 -11.55 -9.86
CA PHE A 192 15.72 -12.29 -11.12
C PHE A 192 16.29 -13.71 -10.92
N ARG A 193 15.39 -14.70 -10.93
CA ARG A 193 15.74 -16.12 -10.72
C ARG A 193 16.77 -16.65 -11.72
N TRP A 194 16.78 -16.13 -12.94
CA TRP A 194 17.77 -16.50 -13.96
C TRP A 194 19.21 -16.18 -13.53
N ILE A 195 19.44 -15.02 -12.92
CA ILE A 195 20.76 -14.60 -12.41
C ILE A 195 21.21 -15.49 -11.26
N GLN A 196 20.29 -15.87 -10.37
CA GLN A 196 20.55 -16.79 -9.25
C GLN A 196 21.02 -18.17 -9.70
N LEU A 197 20.54 -18.65 -10.85
CA LEU A 197 20.86 -19.97 -11.36
C LEU A 197 22.16 -19.99 -12.16
N GLU A 198 22.45 -18.93 -12.93
CA GLU A 198 23.64 -18.90 -13.79
C GLU A 198 24.92 -18.51 -13.04
N ASN A 199 24.85 -17.57 -12.09
CA ASN A 199 26.03 -17.01 -11.44
C ASN A 199 25.89 -16.96 -9.90
N PRO A 200 25.95 -18.12 -9.20
CA PRO A 200 25.73 -18.17 -7.75
C PRO A 200 26.78 -17.40 -6.94
N THR A 201 28.02 -17.32 -7.42
CA THR A 201 29.11 -16.56 -6.79
C THR A 201 28.86 -15.05 -6.86
N MET A 202 28.37 -14.56 -8.00
CA MET A 202 27.99 -13.15 -8.17
C MET A 202 26.84 -12.78 -7.25
N VAL A 203 25.83 -13.66 -7.13
CA VAL A 203 24.68 -13.44 -6.25
C VAL A 203 25.08 -13.38 -4.77
N ALA A 204 26.01 -14.23 -4.32
CA ALA A 204 26.57 -14.14 -2.97
C ALA A 204 27.37 -12.84 -2.75
N ALA A 205 28.12 -12.39 -3.76
CA ALA A 205 28.84 -11.11 -3.70
C ALA A 205 27.90 -9.90 -3.64
N LEU A 206 26.80 -9.92 -4.41
CA LEU A 206 25.77 -8.88 -4.37
C LEU A 206 25.02 -8.87 -3.01
N GLU A 207 24.76 -10.04 -2.42
CA GLU A 207 24.22 -10.14 -1.06
C GLU A 207 25.17 -9.52 -0.03
N ARG A 208 26.48 -9.82 -0.09
CA ARG A 208 27.50 -9.21 0.77
C ARG A 208 27.61 -7.69 0.58
N LEU A 209 27.58 -7.22 -0.67
CA LEU A 209 27.63 -5.80 -1.00
C LEU A 209 26.45 -5.02 -0.38
N LEU A 210 25.24 -5.56 -0.48
CA LEU A 210 24.05 -4.96 0.14
C LEU A 210 24.19 -4.92 1.67
N PHE A 211 24.61 -6.02 2.29
CA PHE A 211 24.77 -6.09 3.74
C PHE A 211 25.87 -5.14 4.25
N ALA A 212 26.91 -4.88 3.46
CA ALA A 212 27.99 -3.96 3.81
C ALA A 212 27.62 -2.47 3.61
N CYS A 213 26.89 -2.13 2.55
CA CYS A 213 26.67 -0.72 2.19
C CYS A 213 25.36 -0.13 2.75
N VAL A 214 24.30 -0.93 2.87
CA VAL A 214 22.99 -0.46 3.35
C VAL A 214 23.04 0.14 4.76
N PRO A 215 23.77 -0.44 5.74
CA PRO A 215 23.86 0.11 7.10
C PRO A 215 24.56 1.46 7.21
N VAL A 216 25.22 1.91 6.13
CA VAL A 216 25.86 3.23 6.05
C VAL A 216 24.93 4.21 5.33
N ALA A 217 24.44 3.83 4.15
CA ALA A 217 23.66 4.73 3.30
C ALA A 217 22.22 4.99 3.80
N ALA A 218 21.53 3.96 4.30
CA ALA A 218 20.13 4.12 4.74
C ALA A 218 19.95 5.01 5.98
N PRO A 219 20.76 4.90 7.06
CA PRO A 219 20.64 5.81 8.20
C PRO A 219 20.85 7.28 7.81
N ALA A 220 21.76 7.59 6.88
CA ALA A 220 22.01 8.95 6.41
C ALA A 220 20.79 9.55 5.68
N LEU A 221 20.17 8.79 4.76
CA LEU A 221 18.94 9.24 4.09
C LEU A 221 17.77 9.38 5.07
N PHE A 222 17.64 8.47 6.03
CA PHE A 222 16.58 8.53 7.04
C PHE A 222 16.73 9.78 7.92
N THR A 223 17.97 10.19 8.22
CA THR A 223 18.20 11.45 8.92
C THR A 223 17.82 12.66 8.11
N TRP A 224 18.09 12.69 6.80
CA TRP A 224 17.66 13.80 5.96
C TRP A 224 16.15 13.96 5.98
N ALA A 225 15.42 12.86 5.77
CA ALA A 225 13.96 12.84 5.81
C ALA A 225 13.38 13.27 7.16
N LEU A 226 14.05 12.91 8.25
CA LEU A 226 13.58 13.29 9.59
C LEU A 226 13.94 14.74 9.94
N VAL A 227 15.13 15.20 9.55
CA VAL A 227 15.58 16.58 9.76
C VAL A 227 14.68 17.57 9.02
N SER A 228 14.20 17.23 7.81
CA SER A 228 13.22 18.07 7.12
C SER A 228 11.91 18.24 7.88
N ALA A 229 11.58 17.32 8.79
CA ALA A 229 10.36 17.37 9.60
C ALA A 229 10.57 17.94 11.02
N VAL A 230 11.70 17.66 11.66
CA VAL A 230 11.95 17.95 13.11
C VAL A 230 13.02 19.02 13.32
N GLY A 231 13.78 19.38 12.28
CA GLY A 231 14.87 20.35 12.35
C GLY A 231 16.22 19.75 12.79
N MET A 232 17.27 20.59 12.74
CA MET A 232 18.66 20.18 12.91
C MET A 232 19.09 19.96 14.38
N ALA A 233 18.40 20.55 15.35
CA ALA A 233 18.85 20.58 16.75
C ALA A 233 19.10 19.18 17.33
N ASN A 234 18.17 18.24 17.09
CA ASN A 234 18.20 16.88 17.63
C ASN A 234 18.67 15.82 16.62
N ALA A 235 19.17 16.24 15.44
CA ALA A 235 19.46 15.37 14.31
C ALA A 235 20.45 14.22 14.65
N SER A 236 21.48 14.53 15.44
CA SER A 236 22.52 13.57 15.82
C SER A 236 22.02 12.40 16.66
N TYR A 237 21.01 12.63 17.52
CA TYR A 237 20.42 11.58 18.35
C TYR A 237 19.58 10.62 17.51
N TYR A 238 18.81 11.16 16.58
CA TYR A 238 18.06 10.34 15.63
C TYR A 238 18.98 9.53 14.72
N PHE A 239 20.08 10.15 14.27
CA PHE A 239 21.10 9.46 13.48
C PHE A 239 21.71 8.27 14.24
N ALA A 240 22.10 8.47 15.50
CA ALA A 240 22.61 7.41 16.36
C ALA A 240 21.58 6.27 16.52
N ALA A 241 20.30 6.60 16.72
CA ALA A 241 19.24 5.61 16.83
C ALA A 241 19.07 4.79 15.53
N PHE A 242 19.06 5.43 14.37
CA PHE A 242 19.03 4.72 13.09
C PHE A 242 20.26 3.82 12.92
N CYS A 243 21.46 4.32 13.24
CA CYS A 243 22.68 3.51 13.20
C CYS A 243 22.59 2.27 14.09
N MET A 244 22.04 2.36 15.31
CA MET A 244 21.82 1.21 16.19
C MET A 244 20.86 0.18 15.58
N VAL A 245 19.74 0.64 15.00
CA VAL A 245 18.74 -0.24 14.37
C VAL A 245 19.33 -0.97 13.17
N PHE A 246 20.01 -0.24 12.27
CA PHE A 246 20.64 -0.83 11.09
C PHE A 246 21.81 -1.75 11.46
N TYR A 247 22.61 -1.40 12.47
CA TYR A 247 23.64 -2.28 13.00
C TYR A 247 23.06 -3.61 13.51
N TRP A 248 21.95 -3.58 14.23
CA TRP A 248 21.27 -4.80 14.69
C TRP A 248 20.76 -5.69 13.55
N LEU A 249 20.19 -5.06 12.52
CA LEU A 249 19.59 -5.76 11.40
C LEU A 249 20.66 -6.48 10.55
N PHE A 250 21.79 -5.82 10.31
CA PHE A 250 22.78 -6.23 9.30
C PHE A 250 24.12 -6.73 9.87
N SER A 251 24.64 -6.16 10.96
CA SER A 251 26.00 -6.44 11.45
C SER A 251 26.15 -7.70 12.32
N VAL A 252 25.05 -8.25 12.84
CA VAL A 252 25.07 -9.53 13.57
C VAL A 252 25.38 -10.67 12.59
N PRO A 253 26.29 -11.62 12.91
CA PRO A 253 26.69 -12.68 12.00
C PRO A 253 25.50 -13.53 11.57
N ARG A 254 25.34 -13.72 10.25
CA ARG A 254 24.23 -14.47 9.65
C ARG A 254 24.71 -15.30 8.46
N PRO A 255 24.11 -16.48 8.24
CA PRO A 255 24.42 -17.30 7.06
C PRO A 255 23.90 -16.63 5.78
N SER A 256 24.65 -16.82 4.69
CA SER A 256 24.24 -16.41 3.33
C SER A 256 23.02 -17.19 2.85
N SER A 257 22.15 -16.54 2.08
CA SER A 257 20.96 -17.19 1.48
C SER A 257 21.31 -18.17 0.36
N PHE A 258 22.52 -18.06 -0.21
CA PHE A 258 22.92 -18.73 -1.45
C PHE A 258 24.08 -19.71 -1.28
N ASN A 259 24.57 -19.91 -0.05
CA ASN A 259 25.57 -20.94 0.24
C ASN A 259 24.89 -22.31 0.43
N THR A 260 25.28 -23.30 -0.37
CA THR A 260 24.66 -24.63 -0.47
C THR A 260 25.26 -25.69 0.46
N ARG A 261 26.11 -25.30 1.41
CA ARG A 261 26.71 -26.25 2.36
C ARG A 261 25.65 -26.77 3.35
N LYS A 262 25.65 -28.08 3.60
CA LYS A 262 24.64 -28.82 4.41
C LYS A 262 24.24 -28.06 5.69
N GLN A 263 22.94 -27.86 5.85
CA GLN A 263 22.25 -27.11 6.93
C GLN A 263 22.51 -27.60 8.37
N ASP A 264 23.27 -28.68 8.57
CA ASP A 264 23.45 -29.35 9.86
C ASP A 264 24.89 -29.30 10.43
N ALA A 265 25.82 -28.57 9.80
CA ALA A 265 27.17 -28.36 10.37
C ALA A 265 27.19 -27.12 11.28
N PRO A 266 27.86 -27.16 12.46
CA PRO A 266 28.09 -25.95 13.25
C PRO A 266 28.84 -24.93 12.41
N MET A 267 28.38 -23.68 12.46
CA MET A 267 28.90 -22.54 11.69
C MET A 267 30.43 -22.50 11.79
N GLN A 268 31.13 -22.85 10.71
CA GLN A 268 32.59 -22.86 10.66
C GLN A 268 33.08 -21.52 10.11
N ASP A 269 34.27 -21.12 10.58
CA ASP A 269 34.91 -19.82 10.33
C ASP A 269 34.87 -19.40 8.85
N GLY A 270 33.99 -18.45 8.50
CA GLY A 270 33.91 -17.85 7.16
C GLY A 270 32.55 -17.92 6.45
N ASP A 271 31.56 -18.64 6.99
CA ASP A 271 30.24 -18.79 6.32
C ASP A 271 29.25 -17.61 6.54
N GLY A 272 29.68 -16.56 7.24
CA GLY A 272 28.91 -15.33 7.44
C GLY A 272 28.88 -14.44 6.19
N ILE A 273 27.78 -13.71 5.96
CA ILE A 273 27.69 -12.75 4.84
C ILE A 273 28.77 -11.66 4.93
N LEU A 274 29.05 -11.18 6.16
CA LEU A 274 30.02 -10.13 6.43
C LEU A 274 31.35 -10.72 6.91
N GLY A 275 32.46 -10.13 6.46
CA GLY A 275 33.79 -10.40 6.97
C GLY A 275 34.16 -9.52 8.17
N PRO A 276 35.38 -9.69 8.72
CA PRO A 276 35.86 -8.93 9.86
C PRO A 276 36.04 -7.44 9.55
N LEU A 277 36.44 -7.10 8.32
CA LEU A 277 36.64 -5.72 7.90
C LEU A 277 35.32 -4.95 7.85
N GLU A 278 34.28 -5.49 7.20
CA GLU A 278 32.98 -4.79 7.15
C GLU A 278 32.36 -4.67 8.55
N SER A 279 32.50 -5.71 9.38
CA SER A 279 32.03 -5.69 10.77
C SER A 279 32.75 -4.62 11.60
N CYS A 280 34.06 -4.44 11.39
CA CYS A 280 34.84 -3.37 12.02
C CYS A 280 34.37 -1.98 11.55
N VAL A 281 34.19 -1.79 10.24
CA VAL A 281 33.68 -0.52 9.67
C VAL A 281 32.31 -0.18 10.23
N HIS A 282 31.39 -1.14 10.31
CA HIS A 282 30.05 -0.91 10.89
C HIS A 282 30.13 -0.52 12.38
N SER A 283 31.05 -1.12 13.13
CA SER A 283 31.28 -0.78 14.53
C SER A 283 31.87 0.62 14.71
N LEU A 284 32.86 1.00 13.89
CA LEU A 284 33.40 2.36 13.89
C LEU A 284 32.34 3.39 13.46
N TYR A 285 31.53 3.05 12.46
CA TYR A 285 30.44 3.89 11.98
C TYR A 285 29.41 4.17 13.09
N LEU A 286 28.99 3.13 13.80
CA LEU A 286 28.05 3.22 14.92
C LEU A 286 28.54 4.14 16.06
N LEU A 287 29.84 4.07 16.39
CA LEU A 287 30.39 4.77 17.55
C LEU A 287 30.79 6.21 17.25
N PHE A 288 31.45 6.46 16.11
CA PHE A 288 32.12 7.74 15.86
C PHE A 288 31.34 8.68 14.96
N VAL A 289 30.61 8.18 13.97
CA VAL A 289 29.98 9.07 12.96
C VAL A 289 28.86 9.93 13.56
N PRO A 290 27.99 9.43 14.48
CA PRO A 290 27.05 10.29 15.17
C PRO A 290 27.72 11.39 16.00
N VAL A 291 28.82 11.06 16.67
CA VAL A 291 29.62 12.01 17.47
C VAL A 291 30.24 13.10 16.58
N LEU A 292 30.86 12.71 15.47
CA LEU A 292 31.43 13.64 14.49
C LEU A 292 30.36 14.53 13.87
N PHE A 293 29.19 13.96 13.57
CA PHE A 293 28.06 14.72 13.03
C PHE A 293 27.55 15.77 14.02
N HIS A 294 27.40 15.41 15.30
CA HIS A 294 27.03 16.37 16.35
C HIS A 294 28.11 17.45 16.56
N ALA A 295 29.38 17.04 16.56
CA ALA A 295 30.50 17.96 16.69
C ALA A 295 30.55 18.97 15.53
N ALA A 296 30.31 18.51 14.29
CA ALA A 296 30.26 19.38 13.12
C ALA A 296 29.05 20.32 13.15
N SER A 297 27.87 19.80 13.49
CA SER A 297 26.63 20.60 13.51
C SER A 297 26.61 21.66 14.60
N HIS A 298 27.18 21.36 15.77
CA HIS A 298 27.14 22.22 16.97
C HIS A 298 28.51 22.76 17.36
N HIS A 299 29.48 22.83 16.44
CA HIS A 299 30.88 23.18 16.72
C HIS A 299 31.07 24.45 17.57
N ALA A 300 30.19 25.46 17.42
CA ALA A 300 30.26 26.70 18.19
C ALA A 300 29.81 26.57 19.66
N THR A 301 29.00 25.56 20.00
CA THR A 301 28.38 25.38 21.32
C THR A 301 28.87 24.14 22.08
N LEU A 302 29.80 23.36 21.51
CA LEU A 302 30.22 22.07 22.10
C LEU A 302 30.74 22.17 23.54
N PHE A 303 31.46 23.24 23.88
CA PHE A 303 32.12 23.39 25.18
C PHE A 303 31.60 24.59 25.99
N THR A 304 30.45 25.16 25.62
CA THR A 304 29.88 26.30 26.35
C THR A 304 29.25 25.89 27.68
N SER A 305 28.83 24.63 27.83
CA SER A 305 28.22 24.12 29.05
C SER A 305 28.69 22.71 29.40
N TRP A 306 28.65 22.35 30.68
CA TRP A 306 28.90 20.96 31.08
C TRP A 306 27.85 19.99 30.50
N GLY A 307 26.66 20.51 30.22
CA GLY A 307 25.62 19.77 29.53
C GLY A 307 26.07 19.31 28.14
N SER A 308 26.62 20.20 27.31
CA SER A 308 27.00 19.87 25.92
C SER A 308 28.15 18.85 25.88
N ALA A 309 29.07 18.90 26.84
CA ALA A 309 30.08 17.86 27.03
C ALA A 309 29.45 16.50 27.38
N CYS A 310 28.45 16.47 28.27
CA CYS A 310 27.69 15.25 28.58
C CYS A 310 26.93 14.70 27.37
N GLU A 311 26.43 15.53 26.46
CA GLU A 311 25.76 15.07 25.23
C GLU A 311 26.71 14.30 24.31
N LEU A 312 27.93 14.82 24.12
CA LEU A 312 28.95 14.16 23.30
C LEU A 312 29.35 12.80 23.90
N LEU A 313 29.51 12.74 25.23
CA LEU A 313 29.80 11.50 25.95
C LEU A 313 28.64 10.50 25.84
N LEU A 314 27.39 10.93 26.04
CA LEU A 314 26.22 10.08 25.89
C LEU A 314 26.09 9.54 24.46
N LEU A 315 26.35 10.38 23.47
CA LEU A 315 26.27 10.02 22.06
C LEU A 315 27.31 8.97 21.65
N PHE A 316 28.41 8.84 22.39
CA PHE A 316 29.40 7.77 22.21
C PHE A 316 29.09 6.53 23.07
N PHE A 317 28.90 6.72 24.38
CA PHE A 317 28.82 5.60 25.33
C PHE A 317 27.48 4.86 25.30
N VAL A 318 26.38 5.48 24.84
CA VAL A 318 25.10 4.78 24.65
C VAL A 318 25.17 3.79 23.48
N PRO A 319 25.60 4.16 22.24
CA PRO A 319 25.85 3.17 21.20
C PRO A 319 26.90 2.12 21.60
N PHE A 320 27.89 2.48 22.41
CA PHE A 320 28.88 1.54 22.91
C PHE A 320 28.27 0.47 23.84
N LEU A 321 27.44 0.87 24.81
CA LEU A 321 26.67 -0.08 25.62
C LEU A 321 25.76 -0.96 24.76
N PHE A 322 25.12 -0.39 23.74
CA PHE A 322 24.31 -1.15 22.79
C PHE A 322 25.14 -2.17 22.00
N GLN A 323 26.34 -1.81 21.54
CA GLN A 323 27.25 -2.73 20.85
C GLN A 323 27.72 -3.86 21.77
N LEU A 324 28.01 -3.57 23.04
CA LEU A 324 28.34 -4.58 24.05
C LEU A 324 27.15 -5.52 24.29
N TYR A 325 25.92 -4.99 24.33
CA TYR A 325 24.71 -5.81 24.36
C TYR A 325 24.58 -6.69 23.10
N ALA A 326 24.76 -6.12 21.90
CA ALA A 326 24.72 -6.86 20.65
C ALA A 326 25.80 -7.94 20.56
N SER A 327 26.93 -7.73 21.25
CA SER A 327 27.99 -8.73 21.32
C SER A 327 27.54 -10.04 21.98
N THR A 328 26.52 -10.02 22.85
CA THR A 328 25.92 -11.25 23.43
C THR A 328 25.30 -12.16 22.36
N ARG A 329 24.95 -11.60 21.19
CA ARG A 329 24.47 -12.34 20.01
C ARG A 329 25.55 -12.52 18.94
N GLY A 330 26.81 -12.27 19.28
CA GLY A 330 27.96 -12.48 18.39
C GLY A 330 28.36 -11.28 17.53
N ALA A 331 27.91 -10.05 17.79
CA ALA A 331 28.29 -8.89 16.97
C ALA A 331 29.81 -8.57 16.94
N LEU A 332 30.54 -8.91 18.01
CA LEU A 332 32.00 -8.70 18.14
C LEU A 332 32.83 -9.96 17.86
N TRP A 333 32.30 -10.90 17.06
CA TRP A 333 32.96 -12.18 16.76
C TRP A 333 34.35 -12.03 16.10
N TRP A 334 34.61 -10.88 15.47
CA TRP A 334 35.86 -10.57 14.77
C TRP A 334 36.99 -10.04 15.68
N VAL A 335 36.69 -9.65 16.93
CA VAL A 335 37.67 -9.04 17.85
C VAL A 335 38.53 -10.08 18.56
N THR A 336 37.90 -11.05 19.23
CA THR A 336 38.60 -12.19 19.82
C THR A 336 37.75 -13.44 19.70
N ARG A 337 38.40 -14.59 19.51
CA ARG A 337 37.74 -15.90 19.44
C ARG A 337 37.54 -16.52 20.83
N ASP A 338 38.29 -16.06 21.81
CA ASP A 338 38.26 -16.60 23.16
C ASP A 338 37.05 -16.07 23.92
N ALA A 339 36.09 -16.95 24.21
CA ALA A 339 34.87 -16.58 24.94
C ALA A 339 35.18 -15.91 26.30
N ARG A 340 36.24 -16.35 26.99
CA ARG A 340 36.68 -15.79 28.27
C ARG A 340 37.24 -14.36 28.11
N ALA A 341 38.07 -14.13 27.10
CA ALA A 341 38.60 -12.80 26.81
C ALA A 341 37.47 -11.84 26.38
N MET A 342 36.53 -12.30 25.55
CA MET A 342 35.34 -11.52 25.19
C MET A 342 34.48 -11.15 26.39
N ASP A 343 34.26 -12.07 27.34
CA ASP A 343 33.50 -11.77 28.55
C ASP A 343 34.22 -10.77 29.46
N GLN A 344 35.55 -10.84 29.58
CA GLN A 344 36.35 -9.85 30.31
C GLN A 344 36.25 -8.46 29.66
N ILE A 345 36.38 -8.38 28.33
CA ILE A 345 36.24 -7.13 27.57
C ILE A 345 34.84 -6.54 27.77
N ARG A 346 33.80 -7.38 27.70
CA ARG A 346 32.40 -6.94 27.90
C ARG A 346 32.18 -6.34 29.29
N ILE A 347 32.70 -6.98 30.33
CA ILE A 347 32.52 -6.54 31.71
C ILE A 347 33.31 -5.26 31.97
N ALA A 348 34.60 -5.23 31.60
CA ALA A 348 35.46 -4.08 31.83
C ALA A 348 34.95 -2.83 31.10
N ASN A 349 34.73 -2.94 29.79
CA ASN A 349 34.25 -1.83 28.97
C ASN A 349 32.79 -1.46 29.30
N GLY A 350 31.96 -2.45 29.64
CA GLY A 350 30.58 -2.23 30.05
C GLY A 350 30.48 -1.44 31.35
N LEU A 351 31.36 -1.71 32.32
CA LEU A 351 31.41 -0.98 33.59
C LEU A 351 31.85 0.47 33.40
N VAL A 352 32.90 0.71 32.60
CA VAL A 352 33.35 2.07 32.26
C VAL A 352 32.24 2.85 31.57
N ALA A 353 31.61 2.25 30.56
CA ALA A 353 30.52 2.89 29.82
C ALA A 353 29.30 3.19 30.70
N LEU A 354 28.96 2.27 31.60
CA LEU A 354 27.86 2.46 32.56
C LEU A 354 28.13 3.64 33.50
N VAL A 355 29.34 3.75 34.05
CA VAL A 355 29.72 4.86 34.93
C VAL A 355 29.58 6.19 34.21
N VAL A 356 30.14 6.33 33.00
CA VAL A 356 30.10 7.58 32.25
C VAL A 356 28.65 7.96 31.88
N VAL A 357 27.84 7.00 31.42
CA VAL A 357 26.44 7.26 31.06
C VAL A 357 25.63 7.70 32.27
N VAL A 358 25.79 7.04 33.42
CA VAL A 358 25.06 7.40 34.64
C VAL A 358 25.43 8.81 35.10
N LEU A 359 26.72 9.15 35.16
CA LEU A 359 27.17 10.50 35.52
C LEU A 359 26.65 11.58 34.57
N CYS A 360 26.61 11.29 33.27
CA CYS A 360 26.06 12.24 32.29
C CYS A 360 24.55 12.44 32.48
N LEU A 361 23.80 11.36 32.76
CA LEU A 361 22.36 11.43 33.04
C LEU A 361 22.05 12.15 34.36
N GLU A 362 22.91 12.01 35.38
CA GLU A 362 22.77 12.76 36.63
C GLU A 362 22.83 14.27 36.38
N VAL A 363 23.84 14.74 35.65
CA VAL A 363 23.95 16.17 35.32
C VAL A 363 22.76 16.63 34.47
N ARG A 364 22.44 15.90 33.40
CA ARG A 364 21.45 16.32 32.39
C ARG A 364 20.00 16.18 32.81
N VAL A 365 19.68 15.20 33.65
CA VAL A 365 18.28 14.90 34.03
C VAL A 365 18.05 15.23 35.50
N VAL A 366 18.86 14.68 36.41
CA VAL A 366 18.60 14.82 37.85
C VAL A 366 18.90 16.24 38.33
N PHE A 367 20.11 16.75 38.12
CA PHE A 367 20.48 18.08 38.60
C PHE A 367 19.85 19.20 37.77
N HIS A 368 19.77 19.04 36.45
CA HIS A 368 19.16 20.04 35.58
C HIS A 368 17.64 20.16 35.77
N SER A 369 16.89 19.05 35.76
CA SER A 369 15.42 19.07 35.82
C SER A 369 14.87 18.93 37.23
N PHE A 370 15.51 18.12 38.09
CA PHE A 370 15.02 17.82 39.44
C PHE A 370 15.84 18.45 40.57
N GLY A 371 16.88 19.24 40.27
CA GLY A 371 17.78 19.81 41.27
C GLY A 371 17.06 20.62 42.36
N ARG A 372 15.95 21.29 42.01
CA ARG A 372 15.14 22.07 42.96
C ARG A 372 14.37 21.23 43.99
N TYR A 373 14.15 19.95 43.71
CA TYR A 373 13.45 19.03 44.61
C TYR A 373 14.42 18.24 45.50
N ILE A 374 15.74 18.41 45.30
CA ILE A 374 16.75 17.78 46.15
C ILE A 374 17.01 18.73 47.33
N HIS A 375 16.53 18.35 48.51
CA HIS A 375 16.61 19.19 49.71
C HIS A 375 17.97 19.15 50.43
N LEU A 376 18.96 18.44 49.90
CA LEU A 376 20.29 18.33 50.50
C LEU A 376 21.26 19.40 50.00
N PRO A 377 22.09 19.99 50.87
CA PRO A 377 23.15 20.90 50.46
C PRO A 377 24.30 20.16 49.74
N PRO A 378 24.98 20.82 48.78
CA PRO A 378 26.27 20.35 48.27
C PRO A 378 27.32 20.25 49.37
N PRO A 379 28.23 19.24 49.36
CA PRO A 379 28.43 18.21 48.32
C PRO A 379 27.61 16.91 48.54
N LEU A 380 26.83 16.81 49.62
CA LEU A 380 26.12 15.59 49.99
C LEU A 380 25.05 15.19 48.97
N ASN A 381 24.45 16.18 48.29
CA ASN A 381 23.53 15.92 47.18
C ASN A 381 24.19 15.13 46.03
N TYR A 382 25.38 15.53 45.57
CA TYR A 382 26.13 14.86 44.52
C TYR A 382 26.52 13.45 44.95
N LEU A 383 27.01 13.29 46.18
CA LEU A 383 27.44 11.97 46.69
C LEU A 383 26.26 11.00 46.86
N LEU A 384 25.13 11.43 47.40
CA LEU A 384 23.99 10.53 47.59
C LEU A 384 23.27 10.22 46.26
N VAL A 385 23.13 11.19 45.35
CA VAL A 385 22.57 10.95 44.01
C VAL A 385 23.45 9.95 43.25
N THR A 386 24.78 10.14 43.23
CA THR A 386 25.71 9.21 42.58
C THR A 386 25.62 7.80 43.18
N VAL A 387 25.64 7.67 44.51
CA VAL A 387 25.49 6.36 45.18
C VAL A 387 24.18 5.67 44.78
N THR A 388 23.09 6.41 44.66
CA THR A 388 21.78 5.83 44.31
C THR A 388 21.69 5.39 42.85
N MET A 389 22.06 6.27 41.92
CA MET A 389 21.96 6.01 40.49
C MET A 389 23.00 4.97 40.04
N LEU A 390 24.27 5.17 40.41
CA LEU A 390 25.34 4.25 40.03
C LEU A 390 25.22 2.92 40.77
N GLY A 391 24.91 2.94 42.07
CA GLY A 391 24.70 1.72 42.85
C GLY A 391 23.52 0.89 42.34
N GLY A 392 22.41 1.54 41.98
CA GLY A 392 21.26 0.88 41.34
C GLY A 392 21.61 0.30 39.97
N ALA A 393 22.29 1.06 39.12
CA ALA A 393 22.72 0.62 37.79
C ALA A 393 23.70 -0.56 37.85
N LEU A 394 24.70 -0.50 38.75
CA LEU A 394 25.66 -1.59 38.98
C LEU A 394 24.97 -2.85 39.52
N GLY A 395 24.01 -2.69 40.44
CA GLY A 395 23.21 -3.80 40.95
C GLY A 395 22.43 -4.51 39.83
N LEU A 396 21.76 -3.74 38.96
CA LEU A 396 21.05 -4.29 37.81
C LEU A 396 21.99 -4.95 36.81
N ALA A 397 23.14 -4.33 36.52
CA ALA A 397 24.15 -4.87 35.60
C ALA A 397 24.75 -6.19 36.13
N ALA A 398 25.07 -6.27 37.43
CA ALA A 398 25.60 -7.47 38.07
C ALA A 398 24.59 -8.63 38.02
N GLN A 399 23.31 -8.35 38.24
CA GLN A 399 22.24 -9.34 38.12
C GLN A 399 22.02 -9.77 36.67
N ALA A 400 22.01 -8.83 35.71
CA ALA A 400 21.85 -9.12 34.28
C ALA A 400 23.02 -9.94 33.71
N ALA A 401 24.23 -9.71 34.20
CA ALA A 401 25.42 -10.47 33.86
C ALA A 401 25.52 -11.83 34.58
N GLY A 402 24.56 -12.16 35.46
CA GLY A 402 24.52 -13.43 36.20
C GLY A 402 25.66 -13.60 37.21
N LYS A 403 26.24 -12.50 37.71
CA LYS A 403 27.38 -12.51 38.65
C LYS A 403 26.97 -12.57 40.12
N VAL A 404 25.67 -12.54 40.40
CA VAL A 404 25.10 -12.71 41.74
C VAL A 404 24.75 -14.18 41.93
N GLY A 405 25.57 -14.92 42.67
CA GLY A 405 25.38 -16.37 42.87
C GLY A 405 26.14 -16.92 44.07
N ASP A 406 27.35 -16.42 44.32
CA ASP A 406 28.17 -16.82 45.46
C ASP A 406 27.70 -16.14 46.76
N ALA A 407 27.96 -16.75 47.92
CA ALA A 407 27.58 -16.22 49.22
C ALA A 407 28.13 -14.79 49.47
N VAL A 408 29.35 -14.51 49.03
CA VAL A 408 29.98 -13.19 49.14
C VAL A 408 29.36 -12.18 48.17
N SER A 409 29.14 -12.59 46.91
CA SER A 409 28.52 -11.73 45.90
C SER A 409 27.06 -11.37 46.23
N SER A 410 26.33 -12.30 46.82
CA SER A 410 24.94 -12.10 47.26
C SER A 410 24.87 -11.22 48.51
N ALA A 411 25.80 -11.38 49.46
CA ALA A 411 25.94 -10.46 50.59
C ALA A 411 26.28 -9.03 50.12
N ALA A 412 27.26 -8.87 49.23
CA ALA A 412 27.62 -7.57 48.66
C ALA A 412 26.45 -6.92 47.92
N PHE A 413 25.69 -7.69 47.14
CA PHE A 413 24.47 -7.22 46.46
C PHE A 413 23.39 -6.76 47.45
N THR A 414 23.20 -7.48 48.56
CA THR A 414 22.24 -7.07 49.61
C THR A 414 22.65 -5.78 50.31
N VAL A 415 23.93 -5.62 50.65
CA VAL A 415 24.44 -4.39 51.26
C VAL A 415 24.28 -3.21 50.31
N LEU A 416 24.62 -3.39 49.03
CA LEU A 416 24.45 -2.37 48.00
C LEU A 416 22.99 -1.94 47.85
N ALA A 417 22.05 -2.88 47.79
CA ALA A 417 20.62 -2.56 47.66
C ALA A 417 20.07 -1.78 48.86
N VAL A 418 20.49 -2.12 50.08
CA VAL A 418 20.10 -1.40 51.30
C VAL A 418 20.67 0.03 51.29
N LEU A 419 21.95 0.19 50.94
CA LEU A 419 22.60 1.50 50.85
C LEU A 419 21.94 2.39 49.78
N VAL A 420 21.65 1.84 48.60
CA VAL A 420 20.97 2.54 47.50
C VAL A 420 19.57 2.99 47.91
N SER A 421 18.77 2.12 48.55
CA SER A 421 17.42 2.50 49.00
C SER A 421 17.45 3.54 50.13
N GLY A 422 18.38 3.44 51.07
CA GLY A 422 18.56 4.43 52.13
C GLY A 422 19.00 5.80 51.58
N ALA A 423 20.02 5.83 50.73
CA ALA A 423 20.48 7.06 50.09
C ALA A 423 19.40 7.70 49.21
N GLY A 424 18.61 6.89 48.49
CA GLY A 424 17.53 7.37 47.62
C GLY A 424 16.39 8.01 48.41
N ALA A 425 16.06 7.44 49.57
CA ALA A 425 15.07 8.03 50.47
C ALA A 425 15.51 9.40 50.99
N ILE A 426 16.79 9.54 51.33
CA ILE A 426 17.36 10.83 51.78
C ILE A 426 17.29 11.85 50.64
N VAL A 427 17.71 11.50 49.43
CA VAL A 427 17.67 12.39 48.23
C VAL A 427 16.26 12.92 47.94
N ILE A 428 15.25 12.06 48.08
CA ILE A 428 13.83 12.37 47.85
C ILE A 428 13.22 13.22 48.97
N GLY A 429 13.91 13.41 50.10
CA GLY A 429 13.39 14.15 51.26
C GLY A 429 12.44 13.32 52.13
N PHE A 430 12.63 11.99 52.20
CA PHE A 430 11.84 11.13 53.08
C PHE A 430 12.19 11.40 54.55
N PRO A 431 11.24 11.42 55.50
CA PRO A 431 11.53 11.74 56.89
C PRO A 431 12.53 10.76 57.51
N VAL A 432 13.56 11.29 58.17
CA VAL A 432 14.67 10.50 58.73
C VAL A 432 14.19 9.44 59.73
N VAL A 433 13.12 9.72 60.48
CA VAL A 433 12.51 8.77 61.43
C VAL A 433 12.00 7.49 60.74
N PHE A 434 11.57 7.60 59.48
CA PHE A 434 11.03 6.48 58.71
C PHE A 434 12.05 5.84 57.76
N LEU A 435 13.31 6.29 57.76
CA LEU A 435 14.40 5.76 56.93
C LEU A 435 14.62 4.23 57.03
N PRO A 436 14.35 3.56 58.18
CA PRO A 436 14.37 2.10 58.23
C PRO A 436 13.46 1.42 57.20
N LEU A 437 12.32 2.02 56.83
CA LEU A 437 11.37 1.45 55.87
C LEU A 437 12.02 1.29 54.47
N PRO A 438 12.57 2.33 53.83
CA PRO A 438 13.34 2.20 52.58
C PRO A 438 14.49 1.18 52.66
N MET A 439 15.23 1.13 53.76
CA MET A 439 16.32 0.15 53.93
C MET A 439 15.80 -1.29 53.95
N ILE A 440 14.68 -1.53 54.63
CA ILE A 440 13.97 -2.82 54.63
C ILE A 440 13.50 -3.16 53.21
N SER A 441 13.01 -2.17 52.44
CA SER A 441 12.62 -2.31 51.04
C SER A 441 13.77 -2.86 50.19
N GLY A 442 14.95 -2.24 50.27
CA GLY A 442 16.17 -2.66 49.56
C GLY A 442 16.63 -4.08 49.94
N TYR A 443 16.56 -4.43 51.23
CA TYR A 443 16.85 -5.80 51.70
C TYR A 443 15.91 -6.84 51.08
N TYR A 444 14.60 -6.55 51.02
CA TYR A 444 13.62 -7.47 50.45
C TYR A 444 13.74 -7.63 48.92
N VAL A 445 14.14 -6.58 48.18
CA VAL A 445 14.50 -6.71 46.75
C VAL A 445 15.69 -7.64 46.57
N ALA A 446 16.74 -7.43 47.35
CA ALA A 446 17.94 -8.24 47.23
C ALA A 446 17.67 -9.70 47.64
N ARG A 447 16.83 -9.91 48.65
CA ARG A 447 16.34 -11.24 49.03
C ARG A 447 15.48 -11.89 47.93
N PHE A 448 14.69 -11.11 47.19
CA PHE A 448 13.94 -11.64 46.05
C PHE A 448 14.87 -12.12 44.94
N PHE A 449 15.90 -11.36 44.55
CA PHE A 449 16.83 -11.79 43.50
C PHE A 449 17.71 -12.98 43.91
N THR A 450 18.07 -13.08 45.19
CA THR A 450 18.91 -14.18 45.72
C THR A 450 18.12 -15.44 46.06
N LYS A 451 17.00 -15.31 46.78
CA LYS A 451 16.18 -16.45 47.27
C LYS A 451 14.91 -16.72 46.46
N LYS A 452 14.60 -15.90 45.45
CA LYS A 452 13.42 -16.04 44.55
C LYS A 452 12.07 -16.12 45.29
N SER A 453 11.95 -15.51 46.47
CA SER A 453 10.74 -15.57 47.29
C SER A 453 9.70 -14.50 46.88
N LEU A 454 8.50 -14.93 46.51
CA LEU A 454 7.42 -14.01 46.09
C LEU A 454 6.96 -13.08 47.21
N SER A 455 6.93 -13.55 48.46
CA SER A 455 6.56 -12.74 49.61
C SER A 455 7.49 -11.54 49.77
N SER A 456 8.81 -11.74 49.60
CA SER A 456 9.77 -10.63 49.63
C SER A 456 9.59 -9.62 48.50
N TYR A 457 9.06 -10.03 47.34
CA TYR A 457 8.79 -9.08 46.26
C TYR A 457 7.59 -8.18 46.59
N PHE A 458 6.49 -8.75 47.10
CA PHE A 458 5.31 -7.94 47.44
C PHE A 458 5.54 -7.03 48.65
N THR A 459 6.35 -7.44 49.63
CA THR A 459 6.76 -6.55 50.73
C THR A 459 7.61 -5.38 50.23
N PHE A 460 8.53 -5.63 49.29
CA PHE A 460 9.24 -4.55 48.58
C PHE A 460 8.27 -3.60 47.86
N VAL A 461 7.35 -4.12 47.04
CA VAL A 461 6.42 -3.29 46.26
C VAL A 461 5.57 -2.41 47.17
N ALA A 462 5.07 -2.96 48.29
CA ALA A 462 4.28 -2.20 49.26
C ALA A 462 5.09 -1.04 49.87
N ILE A 463 6.32 -1.31 50.33
CA ILE A 463 7.15 -0.27 50.97
C ILE A 463 7.67 0.75 49.95
N ALA A 464 8.07 0.31 48.76
CA ALA A 464 8.48 1.20 47.67
C ALA A 464 7.32 2.09 47.17
N SER A 465 6.09 1.57 47.14
CA SER A 465 4.91 2.36 46.77
C SER A 465 4.65 3.52 47.74
N LEU A 466 4.94 3.33 49.02
CA LEU A 466 4.83 4.39 50.03
C LEU A 466 5.83 5.52 49.77
N MET A 467 7.05 5.19 49.33
CA MET A 467 8.08 6.18 48.98
C MET A 467 7.66 7.01 47.76
N VAL A 468 7.13 6.35 46.72
CA VAL A 468 6.62 7.04 45.51
C VAL A 468 5.44 7.94 45.89
N LEU A 469 4.50 7.44 46.70
CA LEU A 469 3.36 8.22 47.17
C LEU A 469 3.81 9.44 47.97
N TRP A 470 4.76 9.29 48.90
CA TRP A 470 5.32 10.40 49.67
C TRP A 470 5.90 11.48 48.76
N PHE A 471 6.78 11.11 47.81
CA PHE A 471 7.40 12.07 46.90
C PHE A 471 6.36 12.87 46.12
N VAL A 472 5.36 12.18 45.56
CA VAL A 472 4.33 12.83 44.75
C VAL A 472 3.39 13.71 45.60
N VAL A 473 3.01 13.23 46.78
CA VAL A 473 2.16 13.99 47.71
C VAL A 473 2.87 15.26 48.17
N HIS A 474 4.12 15.15 48.61
CA HIS A 474 4.87 16.27 49.17
C HIS A 474 5.20 17.36 48.13
N ASN A 475 5.47 16.98 46.87
CA ASN A 475 5.93 17.93 45.85
C ASN A 475 4.82 18.46 44.93
N TYR A 476 3.80 17.66 44.60
CA TYR A 476 2.88 17.98 43.50
C TYR A 476 1.39 18.00 43.85
N TRP A 477 0.98 17.38 44.95
CA TRP A 477 -0.43 17.10 45.21
C TRP A 477 -1.23 18.31 45.69
N ASP A 478 -0.56 19.25 46.35
CA ASP A 478 -1.18 20.50 46.84
C ASP A 478 -1.02 21.67 45.87
N LEU A 479 -0.39 21.44 44.70
CA LEU A 479 -0.28 22.43 43.64
C LEU A 479 -1.61 22.55 42.87
N ASN A 480 -2.22 23.74 42.91
CA ASN A 480 -3.46 24.08 42.21
C ASN A 480 -3.20 24.48 40.74
N ILE A 481 -2.56 23.60 39.98
CA ILE A 481 -2.27 23.81 38.56
C ILE A 481 -3.24 22.96 37.72
N TRP A 482 -3.76 23.52 36.62
CA TRP A 482 -4.56 22.79 35.64
C TRP A 482 -3.68 22.35 34.47
N ILE A 483 -3.69 21.05 34.15
CA ILE A 483 -2.95 20.46 33.03
C ILE A 483 -3.93 19.59 32.22
N ALA A 484 -3.98 19.78 30.90
CA ALA A 484 -4.75 18.93 29.98
C ALA A 484 -6.25 18.77 30.36
N GLY A 485 -6.87 19.84 30.86
CA GLY A 485 -8.28 19.87 31.25
C GLY A 485 -8.61 19.15 32.57
N MET A 486 -7.61 18.93 33.43
CA MET A 486 -7.81 18.38 34.77
C MET A 486 -6.86 19.00 35.81
N PRO A 487 -7.23 19.04 37.11
CA PRO A 487 -6.32 19.51 38.16
C PRO A 487 -5.16 18.53 38.35
N LEU A 488 -3.96 19.07 38.57
CA LEU A 488 -2.72 18.32 38.77
C LEU A 488 -2.85 17.28 39.89
N LYS A 489 -3.59 17.60 40.95
CA LYS A 489 -3.93 16.66 42.05
C LYS A 489 -4.64 15.38 41.59
N SER A 490 -5.52 15.45 40.59
CA SER A 490 -6.16 14.26 40.03
C SER A 490 -5.20 13.51 39.13
N PHE A 491 -4.33 14.22 38.42
CA PHE A 491 -3.35 13.64 37.51
C PHE A 491 -2.29 12.84 38.28
N THR A 492 -1.78 13.40 39.39
CA THR A 492 -0.81 12.75 40.26
C THR A 492 -1.34 11.45 40.86
N LYS A 493 -2.64 11.39 41.23
CA LYS A 493 -3.29 10.13 41.67
C LYS A 493 -3.22 9.04 40.61
N TYR A 494 -3.48 9.37 39.34
CA TYR A 494 -3.41 8.41 38.25
C TYR A 494 -1.98 7.95 37.97
N VAL A 495 -1.00 8.87 38.00
CA VAL A 495 0.42 8.52 37.84
C VAL A 495 0.89 7.59 38.97
N VAL A 496 0.57 7.90 40.22
CA VAL A 496 0.91 7.03 41.36
C VAL A 496 0.28 5.65 41.21
N ALA A 497 -1.02 5.58 40.87
CA ALA A 497 -1.69 4.30 40.62
C ALA A 497 -1.02 3.52 39.47
N ALA A 498 -0.58 4.19 38.40
CA ALA A 498 0.09 3.56 37.28
C ALA A 498 1.45 2.97 37.67
N VAL A 499 2.25 3.71 38.46
CA VAL A 499 3.56 3.27 38.96
C VAL A 499 3.41 2.08 39.91
N ILE A 500 2.45 2.13 40.84
CA ILE A 500 2.17 1.01 41.76
C ILE A 500 1.78 -0.25 41.00
N MET A 501 0.89 -0.12 40.01
CA MET A 501 0.50 -1.24 39.13
C MET A 501 1.70 -1.78 38.33
N ALA A 502 2.55 -0.91 37.79
CA ALA A 502 3.75 -1.31 37.05
C ALA A 502 4.74 -2.09 37.92
N MET A 503 4.87 -1.75 39.21
CA MET A 503 5.71 -2.50 40.16
C MET A 503 5.05 -3.83 40.57
N ALA A 504 3.73 -3.88 40.71
CA ALA A 504 3.02 -5.10 41.14
C ALA A 504 2.93 -6.18 40.05
N VAL A 505 2.72 -5.78 38.78
CA VAL A 505 2.48 -6.70 37.65
C VAL A 505 3.59 -7.74 37.43
N PRO A 506 4.90 -7.41 37.46
CA PRO A 506 5.96 -8.41 37.34
C PRO A 506 5.90 -9.49 38.45
N GLY A 507 5.51 -9.11 39.66
CA GLY A 507 5.30 -10.06 40.78
C GLY A 507 4.10 -10.97 40.54
N LEU A 508 3.00 -10.42 40.03
CA LEU A 508 1.81 -11.19 39.63
C LEU A 508 2.13 -12.18 38.50
N ALA A 509 3.10 -11.86 37.62
CA ALA A 509 3.50 -12.73 36.51
C ALA A 509 4.23 -14.00 36.96
N LEU A 510 4.72 -14.03 38.20
CA LEU A 510 5.41 -15.16 38.80
C LEU A 510 4.49 -16.05 39.66
N LEU A 511 3.22 -15.66 39.83
CA LEU A 511 2.22 -16.45 40.55
C LEU A 511 1.88 -17.77 39.83
N PRO A 512 1.41 -18.80 40.57
CA PRO A 512 0.98 -20.06 39.97
C PRO A 512 -0.17 -19.86 38.98
N THR A 513 -0.31 -20.81 38.05
CA THR A 513 -1.23 -20.72 36.90
C THR A 513 -2.70 -20.51 37.28
N LYS A 514 -3.11 -20.94 38.48
CA LYS A 514 -4.46 -20.74 39.03
C LYS A 514 -4.82 -19.26 39.26
N LEU A 515 -3.83 -18.40 39.49
CA LEU A 515 -4.00 -16.97 39.78
C LEU A 515 -3.69 -16.08 38.56
N ARG A 516 -3.60 -16.65 37.36
CA ARG A 516 -3.32 -15.90 36.12
C ARG A 516 -4.32 -14.78 35.84
N PHE A 517 -5.58 -14.94 36.27
CA PHE A 517 -6.59 -13.89 36.08
C PHE A 517 -6.20 -12.56 36.75
N LEU A 518 -5.46 -12.59 37.87
CA LEU A 518 -4.97 -11.37 38.55
C LEU A 518 -3.92 -10.65 37.72
N LEU A 519 -3.02 -11.39 37.07
CA LEU A 519 -2.06 -10.83 36.13
C LEU A 519 -2.77 -10.20 34.92
N GLU A 520 -3.74 -10.91 34.35
CA GLU A 520 -4.52 -10.42 33.20
C GLU A 520 -5.29 -9.15 33.54
N LEU A 521 -5.98 -9.14 34.68
CA LEU A 521 -6.71 -7.95 35.16
C LEU A 521 -5.74 -6.79 35.46
N GLY A 522 -4.59 -7.09 36.08
CA GLY A 522 -3.56 -6.11 36.38
C GLY A 522 -2.97 -5.46 35.12
N LEU A 523 -2.66 -6.26 34.09
CA LEU A 523 -2.16 -5.76 32.81
C LEU A 523 -3.20 -4.93 32.05
N ILE A 524 -4.45 -5.39 32.02
CA ILE A 524 -5.55 -4.64 31.37
C ILE A 524 -5.78 -3.32 32.11
N GLY A 525 -5.84 -3.34 33.44
CA GLY A 525 -6.02 -2.14 34.26
C GLY A 525 -4.88 -1.13 34.09
N HIS A 526 -3.62 -1.60 34.12
CA HIS A 526 -2.46 -0.74 33.87
C HIS A 526 -2.48 -0.12 32.46
N THR A 527 -2.82 -0.92 31.44
CA THR A 527 -2.89 -0.43 30.05
C THR A 527 -4.00 0.59 29.86
N LEU A 528 -5.19 0.36 30.44
CA LEU A 528 -6.30 1.32 30.41
C LEU A 528 -5.92 2.67 31.05
N LEU A 529 -5.26 2.61 32.21
CA LEU A 529 -4.79 3.80 32.91
C LEU A 529 -3.73 4.55 32.09
N LEU A 530 -2.80 3.83 31.47
CA LEU A 530 -1.79 4.41 30.59
C LEU A 530 -2.42 5.07 29.35
N CYS A 531 -3.39 4.41 28.70
CA CYS A 531 -4.13 5.00 27.58
C CYS A 531 -4.90 6.27 28.00
N TYR A 532 -5.49 6.28 29.20
CA TYR A 532 -6.18 7.45 29.73
C TYR A 532 -5.23 8.63 29.98
N ILE A 533 -4.09 8.38 30.64
CA ILE A 533 -3.07 9.40 30.93
C ILE A 533 -2.48 9.96 29.63
N GLU A 534 -2.09 9.10 28.68
CA GLU A 534 -1.55 9.53 27.40
C GLU A 534 -2.57 10.31 26.55
N ASN A 535 -3.87 9.92 26.55
CA ASN A 535 -4.91 10.69 25.86
C ASN A 535 -4.99 12.14 26.37
N ARG A 536 -4.89 12.31 27.68
CA ARG A 536 -4.94 13.64 28.30
C ARG A 536 -3.69 14.44 27.94
N LEU A 537 -2.52 13.84 28.13
CA LEU A 537 -1.25 14.51 27.86
C LEU A 537 -1.03 14.85 26.38
N PHE A 538 -1.52 14.03 25.45
CA PHE A 538 -1.34 14.25 24.01
C PHE A 538 -2.51 15.03 23.40
N ASN A 539 -3.72 14.45 23.36
CA ASN A 539 -4.87 15.06 22.66
C ASN A 539 -5.43 16.29 23.39
N TYR A 540 -5.64 16.20 24.71
CA TYR A 540 -6.21 17.33 25.45
C TYR A 540 -5.22 18.49 25.56
N ALA A 541 -3.95 18.23 25.82
CA ALA A 541 -2.95 19.30 25.80
C ALA A 541 -2.90 20.00 24.43
N SER A 542 -2.86 19.23 23.34
CA SER A 542 -2.85 19.79 21.98
C SER A 542 -4.11 20.61 21.66
N MET A 543 -5.29 20.23 22.17
CA MET A 543 -6.55 20.95 21.94
C MET A 543 -6.61 22.27 22.73
N TYR A 544 -6.13 22.29 23.97
CA TYR A 544 -6.22 23.45 24.86
C TYR A 544 -5.09 24.47 24.66
N TYR A 545 -3.88 24.02 24.29
CA TYR A 545 -2.72 24.87 24.04
C TYR A 545 -2.47 25.10 22.53
N PHE A 546 -3.50 24.96 21.71
CA PHE A 546 -3.42 25.18 20.27
C PHE A 546 -2.95 26.61 19.95
N GLY A 547 -1.78 26.74 19.32
CA GLY A 547 -1.16 28.03 18.96
C GLY A 547 0.03 28.47 19.84
N LEU A 548 0.36 27.74 20.91
CA LEU A 548 1.61 27.90 21.67
C LEU A 548 2.61 26.84 21.20
N GLU A 549 3.21 27.06 20.03
CA GLU A 549 4.00 26.07 19.28
C GLU A 549 5.29 25.59 20.00
N GLU A 550 5.76 26.30 21.02
CA GLU A 550 7.07 26.05 21.64
C GLU A 550 7.07 24.94 22.72
N ASP A 551 5.91 24.57 23.29
CA ASP A 551 5.85 23.66 24.45
C ASP A 551 4.96 22.42 24.20
N ILE A 552 5.47 21.46 23.42
CA ILE A 552 4.85 20.13 23.28
C ILE A 552 5.02 19.35 24.60
N ILE A 553 3.97 19.32 25.43
CA ILE A 553 3.97 18.65 26.75
C ILE A 553 4.22 17.13 26.63
N TYR A 554 3.71 16.48 25.58
CA TYR A 554 3.89 15.04 25.37
C TYR A 554 4.17 14.72 23.90
N PRO A 555 5.38 14.25 23.56
CA PRO A 555 5.78 14.10 22.17
C PRO A 555 5.23 12.83 21.52
N SER A 556 4.99 12.90 20.21
CA SER A 556 4.42 11.82 19.39
C SER A 556 5.26 10.53 19.39
N TYR A 557 6.59 10.64 19.47
CA TYR A 557 7.47 9.47 19.51
C TYR A 557 7.29 8.64 20.78
N MET A 558 6.87 9.24 21.91
CA MET A 558 6.59 8.47 23.14
C MET A 558 5.36 7.59 22.97
N VAL A 559 4.31 8.08 22.31
CA VAL A 559 3.12 7.27 21.96
C VAL A 559 3.52 6.05 21.13
N LEU A 560 4.39 6.24 20.13
CA LEU A 560 4.88 5.13 19.29
C LEU A 560 5.68 4.12 20.11
N ILE A 561 6.64 4.58 20.93
CA ILE A 561 7.49 3.71 21.74
C ILE A 561 6.66 2.90 22.74
N THR A 562 5.77 3.54 23.50
CA THR A 562 4.95 2.83 24.50
C THR A 562 3.99 1.85 23.84
N THR A 563 3.48 2.17 22.64
CA THR A 563 2.63 1.27 21.85
C THR A 563 3.39 0.04 21.36
N PHE A 564 4.52 0.21 20.69
CA PHE A 564 5.29 -0.92 20.15
C PHE A 564 5.91 -1.79 21.24
N LEU A 565 6.41 -1.18 22.32
CA LEU A 565 6.93 -1.91 23.48
C LEU A 565 5.81 -2.72 24.15
N GLY A 566 4.63 -2.12 24.31
CA GLY A 566 3.45 -2.81 24.83
C GLY A 566 3.05 -4.01 23.97
N LEU A 567 2.96 -3.84 22.64
CA LEU A 567 2.64 -4.94 21.72
C LEU A 567 3.71 -6.05 21.73
N ALA A 568 5.00 -5.68 21.80
CA ALA A 568 6.10 -6.64 21.90
C ALA A 568 6.03 -7.44 23.20
N LEU A 569 5.71 -6.78 24.32
CA LEU A 569 5.53 -7.41 25.62
C LEU A 569 4.34 -8.38 25.61
N VAL A 570 3.18 -7.96 25.10
CA VAL A 570 1.99 -8.81 25.00
C VAL A 570 2.28 -10.06 24.17
N ARG A 571 2.96 -9.89 23.02
CA ARG A 571 3.36 -11.01 22.17
C ARG A 571 4.30 -11.98 22.91
N ARG A 572 5.29 -11.46 23.63
CA ARG A 572 6.23 -12.28 24.40
C ARG A 572 5.51 -13.04 25.52
N LEU A 573 4.66 -12.38 26.29
CA LEU A 573 3.88 -13.00 27.37
C LEU A 573 2.90 -14.07 26.86
N TYR A 574 2.34 -13.87 25.66
CA TYR A 574 1.49 -14.86 25.01
C TYR A 574 2.28 -16.08 24.52
N VAL A 575 3.46 -15.88 23.89
CA VAL A 575 4.35 -16.98 23.47
C VAL A 575 4.83 -17.79 24.67
N ASP A 576 5.15 -17.12 25.78
CA ASP A 576 5.56 -17.73 27.04
C ASP A 576 4.37 -18.37 27.81
N GLN A 577 3.16 -18.38 27.22
CA GLN A 577 1.94 -18.98 27.78
C GLN A 577 1.55 -18.44 29.17
N ARG A 578 1.91 -17.17 29.47
CA ARG A 578 1.59 -16.51 30.76
C ARG A 578 0.26 -15.77 30.74
N VAL A 579 -0.18 -15.32 29.57
CA VAL A 579 -1.44 -14.57 29.35
C VAL A 579 -2.34 -15.38 28.42
N GLY A 580 -3.63 -15.48 28.75
CA GLY A 580 -4.63 -16.15 27.95
C GLY A 580 -4.98 -15.42 26.65
N PRO A 581 -5.62 -16.11 25.68
CA PRO A 581 -5.94 -15.54 24.37
C PRO A 581 -6.87 -14.32 24.47
N LYS A 582 -7.86 -14.33 25.39
CA LYS A 582 -8.79 -13.21 25.59
C LYS A 582 -8.08 -11.94 26.09
N ALA A 583 -7.24 -12.06 27.10
CA ALA A 583 -6.47 -10.93 27.63
C ALA A 583 -5.45 -10.41 26.61
N SER A 584 -4.76 -11.31 25.89
CA SER A 584 -3.85 -10.90 24.82
C SER A 584 -4.55 -10.09 23.72
N TRP A 585 -5.76 -10.50 23.34
CA TRP A 585 -6.59 -9.82 22.36
C TRP A 585 -7.00 -8.41 22.83
N ILE A 586 -7.51 -8.27 24.06
CA ILE A 586 -7.86 -6.96 24.63
C ILE A 586 -6.65 -6.03 24.66
N LEU A 587 -5.51 -6.52 25.17
CA LEU A 587 -4.28 -5.73 25.27
C LEU A 587 -3.78 -5.31 23.89
N THR A 588 -3.81 -6.20 22.88
CA THR A 588 -3.43 -5.81 21.51
C THR A 588 -4.32 -4.72 20.94
N CYS A 589 -5.63 -4.74 21.22
CA CYS A 589 -6.56 -3.70 20.78
C CYS A 589 -6.28 -2.36 21.48
N LEU A 590 -6.07 -2.37 22.80
CA LEU A 590 -5.79 -1.16 23.59
C LEU A 590 -4.45 -0.50 23.24
N TYR A 591 -3.40 -1.28 23.01
CA TYR A 591 -2.13 -0.70 22.57
C TYR A 591 -2.25 -0.17 21.12
N SER A 592 -2.87 -0.93 20.22
CA SER A 592 -3.01 -0.49 18.82
C SER A 592 -3.90 0.74 18.68
N SER A 593 -4.91 0.92 19.54
CA SER A 593 -5.80 2.09 19.51
C SER A 593 -5.06 3.40 19.80
N LYS A 594 -3.94 3.38 20.53
CA LYS A 594 -3.12 4.57 20.77
C LYS A 594 -2.59 5.22 19.49
N LEU A 595 -2.33 4.43 18.44
CA LEU A 595 -1.86 4.96 17.16
C LEU A 595 -2.86 5.92 16.52
N SER A 596 -4.15 5.81 16.84
CA SER A 596 -5.18 6.72 16.33
C SER A 596 -4.96 8.18 16.74
N MET A 597 -4.34 8.42 17.90
CA MET A 597 -4.01 9.78 18.37
C MET A 597 -3.10 10.52 17.39
N LEU A 598 -2.21 9.80 16.71
CA LEU A 598 -1.23 10.40 15.80
C LEU A 598 -1.86 10.89 14.49
N PHE A 599 -3.03 10.36 14.14
CA PHE A 599 -3.74 10.71 12.91
C PHE A 599 -4.83 11.76 13.13
N MET A 600 -5.52 11.70 14.27
CA MET A 600 -6.63 12.60 14.56
C MET A 600 -6.62 13.05 16.02
N THR A 601 -6.60 14.37 16.22
CA THR A 601 -6.68 15.01 17.54
C THR A 601 -8.14 15.22 17.92
N SER A 602 -8.72 14.28 18.64
CA SER A 602 -10.07 14.44 19.23
C SER A 602 -10.15 13.78 20.61
N ARG A 603 -11.15 14.21 21.40
CA ARG A 603 -11.30 13.84 22.82
C ARG A 603 -11.54 12.33 23.01
N SER A 604 -12.26 11.70 22.09
CA SER A 604 -12.77 10.32 22.21
C SER A 604 -12.06 9.30 21.31
N VAL A 605 -11.10 9.73 20.47
CA VAL A 605 -10.51 8.92 19.39
C VAL A 605 -9.92 7.60 19.88
N ILE A 606 -9.19 7.58 20.99
CA ILE A 606 -8.60 6.34 21.53
C ILE A 606 -9.67 5.35 21.95
N TRP A 607 -10.71 5.83 22.64
CA TRP A 607 -11.75 4.97 23.19
C TRP A 607 -12.61 4.38 22.09
N VAL A 608 -12.97 5.21 21.12
CA VAL A 608 -13.70 4.80 19.93
C VAL A 608 -12.89 3.81 19.09
N SER A 609 -11.61 4.10 18.81
CA SER A 609 -10.76 3.16 18.08
C SER A 609 -10.53 1.86 18.84
N ALA A 610 -10.43 1.89 20.18
CA ALA A 610 -10.37 0.67 20.98
C ALA A 610 -11.65 -0.17 20.88
N VAL A 611 -12.83 0.47 20.95
CA VAL A 611 -14.12 -0.20 20.80
C VAL A 611 -14.28 -0.81 19.40
N LEU A 612 -13.91 -0.07 18.34
CA LEU A 612 -13.94 -0.58 16.96
C LEU A 612 -12.96 -1.75 16.77
N LEU A 613 -11.73 -1.63 17.27
CA LEU A 613 -10.75 -2.73 17.20
C LEU A 613 -11.25 -3.97 17.95
N LEU A 614 -11.86 -3.81 19.12
CA LEU A 614 -12.49 -4.91 19.86
C LEU A 614 -13.70 -5.48 19.10
N ALA A 615 -14.45 -4.70 18.33
CA ALA A 615 -15.56 -5.26 17.53
C ALA A 615 -15.06 -6.08 16.34
N ILE A 616 -13.99 -5.63 15.66
CA ILE A 616 -13.55 -6.15 14.35
C ILE A 616 -12.56 -7.31 14.45
N THR A 617 -11.67 -7.29 15.44
CA THR A 617 -10.56 -8.25 15.57
C THR A 617 -10.87 -9.65 16.14
N PRO A 618 -12.01 -9.94 16.82
CA PRO A 618 -12.33 -11.28 17.31
C PRO A 618 -12.18 -12.42 16.29
N PRO A 619 -12.68 -12.31 15.04
CA PRO A 619 -12.52 -13.33 14.01
C PRO A 619 -11.05 -13.58 13.63
N LEU A 620 -10.16 -12.60 13.79
CA LEU A 620 -8.75 -12.70 13.43
C LEU A 620 -7.90 -13.27 14.56
N LEU A 621 -8.20 -12.90 15.80
CA LEU A 621 -7.33 -13.13 16.96
C LEU A 621 -7.85 -14.22 17.92
N LEU A 622 -9.17 -14.36 18.08
CA LEU A 622 -9.74 -15.31 19.06
C LEU A 622 -10.02 -16.70 18.46
N TYR A 623 -10.43 -16.77 17.19
CA TYR A 623 -10.83 -18.03 16.54
C TYR A 623 -9.70 -18.70 15.74
N ARG A 624 -8.46 -18.22 15.87
CA ARG A 624 -7.31 -18.72 15.10
C ARG A 624 -6.68 -19.95 15.76
N ASP A 625 -7.22 -21.13 15.51
CA ASP A 625 -6.53 -22.39 15.83
C ASP A 625 -5.51 -22.77 14.75
N LYS A 626 -4.26 -22.99 15.17
CA LYS A 626 -3.14 -23.33 14.27
C LYS A 626 -3.05 -24.81 13.90
N SER A 627 -3.78 -25.70 14.60
CA SER A 627 -3.52 -27.14 14.56
C SER A 627 -4.33 -27.91 13.51
N LYS A 628 -5.49 -27.41 13.06
CA LYS A 628 -6.29 -28.03 11.98
C LYS A 628 -7.09 -26.94 11.28
N GLY A 629 -7.10 -26.93 9.94
CA GLY A 629 -7.69 -25.88 9.10
C GLY A 629 -9.21 -25.69 9.16
N ALA A 630 -9.86 -25.78 10.32
CA ALA A 630 -11.26 -25.44 10.49
C ALA A 630 -11.61 -25.12 11.95
N ALA A 631 -11.38 -23.89 12.40
CA ALA A 631 -12.27 -23.30 13.39
C ALA A 631 -13.41 -22.61 12.62
N ARG A 632 -14.53 -23.33 12.40
CA ARG A 632 -15.73 -22.73 11.79
C ARG A 632 -16.55 -22.10 12.91
N MET A 633 -16.56 -20.77 12.96
CA MET A 633 -17.44 -20.02 13.85
C MET A 633 -18.90 -20.41 13.59
N LYS A 634 -19.72 -20.57 14.64
CA LYS A 634 -21.14 -20.90 14.48
C LYS A 634 -21.89 -19.73 13.82
N VAL A 635 -22.93 -20.03 13.04
CA VAL A 635 -23.71 -19.01 12.31
C VAL A 635 -24.29 -17.93 13.24
N TRP A 636 -24.84 -18.32 14.39
CA TRP A 636 -25.36 -17.35 15.37
C TRP A 636 -24.27 -16.43 15.95
N GLN A 637 -23.06 -16.96 16.17
CA GLN A 637 -21.91 -16.14 16.61
C GLN A 637 -21.50 -15.14 15.53
N ALA A 638 -21.59 -15.53 14.24
CA ALA A 638 -21.33 -14.63 13.12
C ALA A 638 -22.31 -13.46 13.06
N HIS A 639 -23.61 -13.74 13.20
CA HIS A 639 -24.62 -12.69 13.27
C HIS A 639 -24.42 -11.80 14.48
N PHE A 640 -24.11 -12.37 15.65
CA PHE A 640 -23.82 -11.58 16.84
C PHE A 640 -22.62 -10.64 16.64
N HIS A 641 -21.50 -11.14 16.09
CA HIS A 641 -20.33 -10.30 15.80
C HIS A 641 -20.64 -9.22 14.74
N ALA A 642 -21.41 -9.53 13.70
CA ALA A 642 -21.85 -8.55 12.72
C ALA A 642 -22.73 -7.45 13.36
N SER A 643 -23.66 -7.83 14.26
CA SER A 643 -24.48 -6.88 15.02
C SER A 643 -23.64 -6.00 15.95
N VAL A 644 -22.63 -6.57 16.63
CA VAL A 644 -21.69 -5.82 17.46
C VAL A 644 -20.87 -4.84 16.62
N ILE A 645 -20.42 -5.23 15.42
CA ILE A 645 -19.74 -4.34 14.48
C ILE A 645 -20.64 -3.18 14.06
N ALA A 646 -21.87 -3.45 13.64
CA ALA A 646 -22.84 -2.42 13.27
C ALA A 646 -23.12 -1.44 14.42
N PHE A 647 -23.38 -1.97 15.61
CA PHE A 647 -23.61 -1.17 16.81
C PHE A 647 -22.38 -0.35 17.20
N SER A 648 -21.18 -0.91 17.10
CA SER A 648 -19.93 -0.19 17.40
C SER A 648 -19.70 0.97 16.42
N ALA A 649 -19.88 0.76 15.12
CA ALA A 649 -19.77 1.81 14.11
C ALA A 649 -20.79 2.93 14.35
N TRP A 650 -21.99 2.60 14.86
CA TRP A 650 -23.03 3.56 15.19
C TRP A 650 -22.68 4.43 16.41
N LEU A 651 -22.12 3.82 17.46
CA LEU A 651 -21.61 4.55 18.62
C LEU A 651 -20.45 5.49 18.25
N CYS A 652 -19.67 5.11 17.25
CA CYS A 652 -18.48 5.85 16.80
C CYS A 652 -18.79 6.96 15.78
N ARG A 653 -20.08 7.23 15.49
CA ARG A 653 -20.51 8.16 14.44
C ARG A 653 -19.93 9.57 14.54
N GLU A 654 -19.75 10.08 15.76
CA GLU A 654 -19.21 11.43 15.98
C GLU A 654 -17.74 11.51 15.58
N THR A 655 -16.94 10.51 15.92
CA THR A 655 -15.54 10.45 15.48
C THR A 655 -15.40 10.19 13.99
N ILE A 656 -16.35 9.45 13.38
CA ILE A 656 -16.38 9.26 11.93
C ILE A 656 -16.69 10.60 11.25
N PHE A 657 -17.63 11.37 11.80
CA PHE A 657 -17.93 12.73 11.35
C PHE A 657 -16.69 13.64 11.45
N GLU A 658 -16.04 13.69 12.61
CA GLU A 658 -14.81 14.48 12.81
C GLU A 658 -13.67 14.04 11.87
N ALA A 659 -13.49 12.74 11.65
CA ALA A 659 -12.49 12.22 10.72
C ALA A 659 -12.76 12.62 9.27
N LEU A 660 -14.03 12.57 8.85
CA LEU A 660 -14.44 13.01 7.52
C LEU A 660 -14.33 14.53 7.37
N GLN A 661 -14.66 15.29 8.42
CA GLN A 661 -14.50 16.74 8.43
C GLN A 661 -13.02 17.14 8.35
N TRP A 662 -12.15 16.45 9.10
CA TRP A 662 -10.70 16.65 9.03
C TRP A 662 -10.16 16.33 7.64
N TRP A 663 -10.63 15.25 7.02
CA TRP A 663 -10.20 14.84 5.67
C TRP A 663 -10.69 15.79 4.57
N ASN A 664 -11.96 16.22 4.62
CA ASN A 664 -12.56 17.07 3.58
C ASN A 664 -12.33 18.57 3.82
N GLY A 665 -11.95 18.97 5.03
CA GLY A 665 -11.88 20.37 5.46
C GLY A 665 -13.22 21.09 5.57
N ARG A 666 -14.35 20.37 5.40
CA ARG A 666 -15.73 20.88 5.44
C ARG A 666 -16.63 19.86 6.17
N PRO A 667 -17.74 20.29 6.80
CA PRO A 667 -18.67 19.35 7.41
C PRO A 667 -19.19 18.34 6.36
N PRO A 668 -19.08 17.03 6.61
CA PRO A 668 -19.51 16.01 5.67
C PRO A 668 -21.02 16.04 5.49
N SER A 669 -21.52 15.76 4.27
CA SER A 669 -22.95 15.63 4.02
C SER A 669 -23.54 14.38 4.70
N ASP A 670 -24.84 14.43 5.04
CA ASP A 670 -25.54 13.29 5.66
C ASP A 670 -25.42 11.99 4.83
N GLY A 671 -25.44 12.11 3.50
CA GLY A 671 -25.22 10.98 2.59
C GLY A 671 -23.82 10.39 2.67
N LEU A 672 -22.79 11.24 2.79
CA LEU A 672 -21.41 10.82 3.00
C LEU A 672 -21.23 10.14 4.36
N LEU A 673 -21.84 10.68 5.42
CA LEU A 673 -21.79 10.12 6.76
C LEU A 673 -22.44 8.73 6.81
N LEU A 674 -23.67 8.58 6.29
CA LEU A 674 -24.36 7.29 6.24
C LEU A 674 -23.61 6.29 5.34
N GLY A 675 -23.10 6.75 4.19
CA GLY A 675 -22.30 5.91 3.29
C GLY A 675 -21.04 5.39 3.94
N SER A 676 -20.32 6.24 4.68
CA SER A 676 -19.12 5.85 5.42
C SER A 676 -19.44 4.81 6.52
N TYR A 677 -20.56 4.94 7.21
CA TYR A 677 -21.02 3.96 8.20
C TYR A 677 -21.33 2.59 7.56
N ILE A 678 -22.09 2.57 6.47
CA ILE A 678 -22.41 1.33 5.73
C ILE A 678 -21.12 0.68 5.18
N LEU A 679 -20.22 1.50 4.63
CA LEU A 679 -18.95 1.02 4.10
C LEU A 679 -18.07 0.42 5.22
N LEU A 680 -17.93 1.11 6.35
CA LEU A 680 -17.14 0.65 7.49
C LEU A 680 -17.68 -0.66 8.07
N THR A 681 -19.00 -0.78 8.24
CA THR A 681 -19.64 -2.01 8.72
C THR A 681 -19.45 -3.17 7.74
N GLY A 682 -19.57 -2.93 6.44
CA GLY A 682 -19.29 -3.91 5.39
C GLY A 682 -17.83 -4.38 5.41
N VAL A 683 -16.87 -3.44 5.40
CA VAL A 683 -15.43 -3.73 5.42
C VAL A 683 -15.03 -4.50 6.69
N ALA A 684 -15.56 -4.09 7.85
CA ALA A 684 -15.35 -4.77 9.12
C ALA A 684 -15.83 -6.23 9.15
N CYS A 685 -16.85 -6.57 8.35
CA CYS A 685 -17.38 -7.94 8.25
C CYS A 685 -16.58 -8.86 7.30
N ILE A 686 -15.62 -8.33 6.52
CA ILE A 686 -14.82 -9.11 5.56
C ILE A 686 -14.10 -10.31 6.21
N PRO A 687 -13.39 -10.17 7.36
CA PRO A 687 -12.69 -11.28 7.99
C PRO A 687 -13.62 -12.42 8.41
N ILE A 688 -14.87 -12.11 8.80
CA ILE A 688 -15.88 -13.11 9.16
C ILE A 688 -16.18 -13.99 7.93
N VAL A 689 -16.48 -13.35 6.80
CA VAL A 689 -16.89 -14.06 5.57
C VAL A 689 -15.73 -14.78 4.91
N ILE A 690 -14.55 -14.16 4.79
CA ILE A 690 -13.39 -14.77 4.11
C ILE A 690 -12.78 -15.92 4.92
N LEU A 691 -12.66 -15.80 6.24
CA LEU A 691 -11.96 -16.80 7.05
C LEU A 691 -12.87 -17.94 7.52
N HIS A 692 -14.13 -17.64 7.87
CA HIS A 692 -15.03 -18.64 8.49
C HIS A 692 -16.12 -19.13 7.54
N PHE A 693 -16.63 -18.26 6.67
CA PHE A 693 -17.76 -18.55 5.77
C PHE A 693 -17.40 -18.53 4.28
N ALA A 694 -16.15 -18.85 3.94
CA ALA A 694 -15.68 -18.86 2.55
C ALA A 694 -16.48 -19.79 1.62
N HIS A 695 -17.11 -20.82 2.19
CA HIS A 695 -17.94 -21.80 1.50
C HIS A 695 -19.35 -21.26 1.17
N ILE A 696 -19.84 -20.27 1.91
CA ILE A 696 -21.19 -19.71 1.72
C ILE A 696 -21.10 -18.57 0.69
N GLN A 697 -21.50 -18.87 -0.55
CA GLN A 697 -21.47 -17.89 -1.64
C GLN A 697 -22.45 -16.73 -1.41
N SER A 698 -23.61 -16.97 -0.78
CA SER A 698 -24.57 -15.91 -0.47
C SER A 698 -23.99 -14.84 0.47
N ALA A 699 -23.20 -15.23 1.48
CA ALA A 699 -22.54 -14.30 2.39
C ALA A 699 -21.51 -13.41 1.67
N LYS A 700 -20.73 -13.98 0.74
CA LYS A 700 -19.79 -13.22 -0.10
C LYS A 700 -20.51 -12.21 -0.98
N ARG A 701 -21.62 -12.61 -1.59
CA ARG A 701 -22.43 -11.75 -2.47
C ARG A 701 -23.07 -10.60 -1.69
N PHE A 702 -23.67 -10.90 -0.54
CA PHE A 702 -24.28 -9.88 0.31
C PHE A 702 -23.25 -8.87 0.83
N LEU A 703 -22.07 -9.35 1.23
CA LEU A 703 -20.95 -8.49 1.65
C LEU A 703 -20.51 -7.54 0.53
N VAL A 704 -20.35 -8.04 -0.70
CA VAL A 704 -20.02 -7.22 -1.88
C VAL A 704 -21.09 -6.16 -2.11
N LEU A 705 -22.37 -6.51 -1.95
CA LEU A 705 -23.48 -5.58 -2.10
C LEU A 705 -23.47 -4.48 -1.03
N VAL A 706 -23.24 -4.81 0.25
CA VAL A 706 -23.15 -3.84 1.35
C VAL A 706 -21.96 -2.88 1.18
N VAL A 707 -20.80 -3.39 0.76
CA VAL A 707 -19.62 -2.55 0.49
C VAL A 707 -19.88 -1.62 -0.72
N ALA A 708 -20.50 -2.14 -1.77
CA ALA A 708 -20.85 -1.35 -2.95
C ALA A 708 -21.89 -0.27 -2.63
N THR A 709 -22.93 -0.56 -1.82
CA THR A 709 -23.91 0.45 -1.41
C THR A 709 -23.26 1.55 -0.58
N GLY A 710 -22.40 1.21 0.39
CA GLY A 710 -21.65 2.19 1.16
C GLY A 710 -20.79 3.10 0.28
N LEU A 711 -20.06 2.51 -0.67
CA LEU A 711 -19.23 3.25 -1.62
C LEU A 711 -20.06 4.19 -2.52
N LEU A 712 -21.22 3.72 -2.99
CA LEU A 712 -22.13 4.55 -3.80
C LEU A 712 -22.66 5.75 -3.03
N PHE A 713 -22.99 5.58 -1.74
CA PHE A 713 -23.42 6.70 -0.90
C PHE A 713 -22.29 7.70 -0.66
N VAL A 714 -21.05 7.23 -0.49
CA VAL A 714 -19.86 8.10 -0.36
C VAL A 714 -19.60 8.91 -1.63
N ILE A 715 -19.71 8.29 -2.80
CA ILE A 715 -19.45 8.95 -4.10
C ILE A 715 -20.60 9.89 -4.48
N MET A 716 -21.84 9.42 -4.37
CA MET A 716 -23.01 10.16 -4.86
C MET A 716 -23.55 11.18 -3.85
N GLN A 717 -23.21 11.04 -2.57
CA GLN A 717 -23.64 11.91 -1.47
C GLN A 717 -25.13 12.29 -1.56
N PRO A 718 -26.04 11.30 -1.61
CA PRO A 718 -27.46 11.59 -1.76
C PRO A 718 -27.90 12.45 -0.56
N PRO A 719 -28.65 13.53 -0.77
CA PRO A 719 -29.16 14.30 0.36
C PRO A 719 -30.21 13.49 1.07
N ILE A 720 -30.00 13.32 2.36
CA ILE A 720 -30.90 12.60 3.24
C ILE A 720 -31.36 13.63 4.27
N LYS A 721 -32.66 13.77 4.46
CA LYS A 721 -33.18 14.53 5.61
C LYS A 721 -33.10 13.61 6.82
N LEU A 722 -31.90 13.39 7.35
CA LEU A 722 -31.66 12.38 8.39
C LEU A 722 -31.95 12.90 9.81
N SER A 723 -32.87 13.87 9.93
CA SER A 723 -33.22 14.57 11.18
C SER A 723 -33.88 13.69 12.26
N TRP A 724 -34.22 12.44 11.93
CA TRP A 724 -34.85 11.49 12.85
C TRP A 724 -33.90 10.46 13.46
N VAL A 725 -32.68 10.28 12.93
CA VAL A 725 -31.80 9.16 13.31
C VAL A 725 -30.43 9.62 13.86
N TYR A 726 -29.85 10.73 13.37
CA TYR A 726 -28.54 11.26 13.83
C TYR A 726 -28.66 12.57 14.62
N ARG A 727 -29.33 12.56 15.77
CA ARG A 727 -29.34 13.73 16.68
C ARG A 727 -28.06 13.72 17.53
N SER A 728 -26.97 14.25 16.99
CA SER A 728 -25.79 14.66 17.77
C SER A 728 -25.72 16.18 17.74
N ASP A 729 -25.58 16.81 18.91
CA ASP A 729 -25.51 18.26 19.03
C ASP A 729 -24.29 18.82 18.28
N LEU A 730 -23.20 18.05 18.22
CA LEU A 730 -21.97 18.42 17.50
C LEU A 730 -22.18 18.46 15.98
N ILE A 731 -22.87 17.46 15.43
CA ILE A 731 -23.18 17.39 13.99
C ILE A 731 -24.18 18.48 13.61
N THR A 732 -25.19 18.70 14.45
CA THR A 732 -26.21 19.73 14.23
C THR A 732 -25.58 21.12 14.26
N ALA A 733 -24.70 21.41 15.22
CA ALA A 733 -24.00 22.70 15.32
C ALA A 733 -23.08 22.96 14.11
N ALA A 734 -22.42 21.93 13.57
CA ALA A 734 -21.57 22.07 12.39
C ALA A 734 -22.37 22.41 11.12
N HIS A 735 -23.59 21.89 10.97
CA HIS A 735 -24.47 22.17 9.84
C HIS A 735 -25.29 23.47 9.98
N LEU A 736 -25.41 24.03 11.18
CA LEU A 736 -26.11 25.30 11.46
C LEU A 736 -25.27 26.55 11.16
N THR A 737 -24.06 26.40 10.60
CA THR A 737 -23.27 27.54 10.11
C THR A 737 -23.84 28.01 8.76
N ASP A 738 -24.82 28.92 8.83
CA ASP A 738 -25.60 29.56 7.74
C ASP A 738 -24.78 30.43 6.76
N ASP A 739 -23.47 30.22 6.64
CA ASP A 739 -22.59 31.02 5.78
C ASP A 739 -22.73 30.64 4.30
N ASP A 740 -22.97 29.36 3.96
CA ASP A 740 -23.04 28.94 2.55
C ASP A 740 -24.33 29.42 1.85
N THR A 741 -25.44 29.55 2.58
CA THR A 741 -26.72 30.09 2.08
C THR A 741 -26.71 31.62 1.98
N SER A 742 -25.98 32.29 2.88
CA SER A 742 -25.85 33.76 2.90
C SER A 742 -24.80 34.29 1.92
N ILE A 743 -23.71 33.55 1.65
CA ILE A 743 -22.63 33.97 0.74
C ILE A 743 -22.97 33.69 -0.74
N TYR A 744 -23.58 32.54 -1.05
CA TYR A 744 -23.81 32.12 -2.45
C TYR A 744 -25.26 32.29 -2.94
N GLY A 745 -26.17 32.75 -2.07
CA GLY A 745 -27.59 32.93 -2.40
C GLY A 745 -28.32 31.62 -2.69
N PHE A 746 -29.62 31.72 -2.98
CA PHE A 746 -30.45 30.58 -3.40
C PHE A 746 -29.98 30.06 -4.76
N ILE A 747 -29.02 29.13 -4.76
CA ILE A 747 -28.73 28.31 -5.94
C ILE A 747 -29.98 27.45 -6.16
N ALA A 748 -30.64 27.62 -7.31
CA ALA A 748 -31.83 26.86 -7.70
C ALA A 748 -31.69 25.38 -7.31
N SER A 749 -32.57 24.89 -6.45
CA SER A 749 -32.49 23.55 -5.89
C SER A 749 -32.62 22.53 -7.00
N LYS A 750 -31.49 21.99 -7.47
CA LYS A 750 -31.51 20.84 -8.39
C LYS A 750 -32.28 19.72 -7.70
N PRO A 751 -33.22 19.03 -8.39
CA PRO A 751 -33.91 17.90 -7.80
C PRO A 751 -32.88 16.84 -7.45
N THR A 752 -32.86 16.43 -6.19
CA THR A 752 -31.82 15.53 -5.67
C THR A 752 -32.27 14.08 -5.56
N TRP A 753 -33.56 13.81 -5.81
CA TRP A 753 -34.12 12.47 -5.92
C TRP A 753 -33.56 11.61 -7.09
N PRO A 754 -33.06 12.15 -8.23
CA PRO A 754 -32.52 11.33 -9.32
C PRO A 754 -31.29 10.51 -8.91
N SER A 755 -30.47 10.98 -7.97
CA SER A 755 -29.30 10.23 -7.50
C SER A 755 -29.70 8.90 -6.84
N TRP A 756 -30.88 8.83 -6.21
CA TRP A 756 -31.44 7.59 -5.67
C TRP A 756 -31.80 6.58 -6.75
N LEU A 757 -32.26 7.04 -7.93
CA LEU A 757 -32.48 6.16 -9.08
C LEU A 757 -31.17 5.56 -9.58
N LEU A 758 -30.10 6.36 -9.68
CA LEU A 758 -28.80 5.85 -10.08
C LEU A 758 -28.26 4.83 -9.07
N ILE A 759 -28.35 5.12 -7.77
CA ILE A 759 -27.96 4.16 -6.72
C ILE A 759 -28.76 2.85 -6.86
N ALA A 760 -30.07 2.95 -7.08
CA ALA A 760 -30.91 1.77 -7.32
C ALA A 760 -30.47 0.98 -8.56
N THR A 761 -30.16 1.64 -9.69
CA THR A 761 -29.68 0.96 -10.91
C THR A 761 -28.40 0.16 -10.66
N VAL A 762 -27.42 0.76 -9.99
CA VAL A 762 -26.11 0.12 -9.75
C VAL A 762 -26.25 -1.03 -8.75
N VAL A 763 -27.05 -0.86 -7.69
CA VAL A 763 -27.28 -1.94 -6.71
C VAL A 763 -28.04 -3.10 -7.33
N LEU A 764 -29.06 -2.83 -8.15
CA LEU A 764 -29.86 -3.85 -8.82
C LEU A 764 -29.01 -4.62 -9.85
N THR A 765 -28.16 -3.93 -10.61
CA THR A 765 -27.22 -4.57 -11.55
C THR A 765 -26.17 -5.43 -10.84
N LEU A 766 -25.60 -4.94 -9.75
CA LEU A 766 -24.67 -5.70 -8.92
C LEU A 766 -25.35 -6.95 -8.32
N ALA A 767 -26.60 -6.82 -7.86
CA ALA A 767 -27.39 -7.94 -7.33
C ALA A 767 -27.69 -9.01 -8.39
N ALA A 768 -27.91 -8.61 -9.65
CA ALA A 768 -28.11 -9.52 -10.77
C ALA A 768 -26.81 -10.24 -11.17
N VAL A 769 -25.69 -9.51 -11.34
CA VAL A 769 -24.38 -10.09 -11.69
C VAL A 769 -23.86 -11.04 -10.62
N THR A 770 -24.05 -10.67 -9.34
CA THR A 770 -23.69 -11.55 -8.21
C THR A 770 -24.67 -12.71 -8.03
N SER A 771 -25.74 -12.80 -8.82
CA SER A 771 -26.82 -13.81 -8.74
C SER A 771 -27.46 -13.91 -7.34
N ILE A 772 -27.58 -12.78 -6.66
CA ILE A 772 -28.51 -12.63 -5.52
C ILE A 772 -29.93 -12.67 -6.06
N ILE A 773 -30.17 -11.97 -7.17
CA ILE A 773 -31.39 -12.08 -7.96
C ILE A 773 -31.15 -13.16 -9.03
N PRO A 774 -31.96 -14.23 -9.11
CA PRO A 774 -31.73 -15.35 -10.03
C PRO A 774 -32.11 -15.04 -11.50
N VAL A 775 -31.58 -13.94 -12.05
CA VAL A 775 -31.82 -13.46 -13.43
C VAL A 775 -31.37 -14.46 -14.51
N LYS A 776 -30.40 -15.31 -14.17
CA LYS A 776 -29.90 -16.35 -15.09
C LYS A 776 -30.96 -17.42 -15.38
N TYR A 777 -31.80 -17.77 -14.40
CA TYR A 777 -32.68 -18.94 -14.49
C TYR A 777 -34.11 -18.60 -14.92
N VAL A 778 -34.58 -17.37 -14.69
CA VAL A 778 -35.96 -16.96 -14.98
C VAL A 778 -35.97 -15.84 -16.02
N VAL A 779 -36.57 -16.11 -17.18
CA VAL A 779 -36.60 -15.17 -18.32
C VAL A 779 -37.48 -13.94 -18.04
N GLU A 780 -38.63 -14.12 -17.37
CA GLU A 780 -39.52 -13.02 -16.99
C GLU A 780 -38.83 -12.04 -16.03
N LEU A 781 -38.11 -12.59 -15.04
CA LEU A 781 -37.31 -11.81 -14.09
C LEU A 781 -36.19 -11.04 -14.81
N ARG A 782 -35.60 -11.62 -15.86
CA ARG A 782 -34.59 -10.98 -16.71
C ARG A 782 -35.16 -9.83 -17.52
N ALA A 783 -36.34 -10.01 -18.11
CA ALA A 783 -37.04 -8.94 -18.83
C ALA A 783 -37.40 -7.79 -17.89
N LEU A 784 -38.01 -8.10 -16.73
CA LEU A 784 -38.34 -7.11 -15.71
C LEU A 784 -37.10 -6.38 -15.19
N TYR A 785 -36.00 -7.10 -14.96
CA TYR A 785 -34.72 -6.52 -14.57
C TYR A 785 -34.17 -5.55 -15.63
N ALA A 786 -34.12 -5.96 -16.90
CA ALA A 786 -33.58 -5.13 -18.00
C ALA A 786 -34.41 -3.85 -18.18
N VAL A 787 -35.74 -3.97 -18.13
CA VAL A 787 -36.65 -2.82 -18.20
C VAL A 787 -36.50 -1.93 -16.97
N ALA A 788 -36.44 -2.48 -15.76
CA ALA A 788 -36.27 -1.71 -14.54
C ALA A 788 -34.97 -0.91 -14.52
N VAL A 789 -33.84 -1.51 -14.91
CA VAL A 789 -32.54 -0.81 -15.05
C VAL A 789 -32.62 0.28 -16.12
N GLY A 790 -33.21 -0.04 -17.27
CA GLY A 790 -33.38 0.90 -18.38
C GLY A 790 -34.22 2.13 -18.01
N VAL A 791 -35.35 1.92 -17.32
CA VAL A 791 -36.24 3.01 -16.88
C VAL A 791 -35.58 3.86 -15.82
N THR A 792 -34.98 3.25 -14.80
CA THR A 792 -34.36 4.00 -13.70
C THR A 792 -33.13 4.80 -14.14
N LEU A 793 -32.28 4.23 -15.01
CA LEU A 793 -31.16 4.95 -15.63
C LEU A 793 -31.65 6.00 -16.63
N GLY A 794 -32.70 5.68 -17.40
CA GLY A 794 -33.33 6.58 -18.35
C GLY A 794 -33.86 7.86 -17.73
N ILE A 795 -34.63 7.72 -16.64
CA ILE A 795 -35.16 8.85 -15.89
C ILE A 795 -34.02 9.66 -15.25
N TYR A 796 -32.99 9.00 -14.71
CA TYR A 796 -31.82 9.68 -14.16
C TYR A 796 -31.11 10.55 -15.21
N ILE A 797 -30.77 9.99 -16.37
CA ILE A 797 -30.07 10.73 -17.44
C ILE A 797 -30.94 11.89 -17.94
N SER A 798 -32.24 11.65 -18.08
CA SER A 798 -33.20 12.67 -18.54
C SER A 798 -33.28 13.87 -17.60
N VAL A 799 -33.44 13.62 -16.28
CA VAL A 799 -33.59 14.71 -15.29
C VAL A 799 -32.26 15.41 -15.01
N GLN A 800 -31.13 14.69 -15.03
CA GLN A 800 -29.83 15.25 -14.68
C GLN A 800 -29.22 16.09 -15.80
N TYR A 801 -29.33 15.63 -17.06
CA TYR A 801 -28.66 16.25 -18.21
C TYR A 801 -29.60 17.00 -19.14
N PHE A 802 -30.90 16.67 -19.16
CA PHE A 802 -31.90 17.24 -20.07
C PHE A 802 -33.07 17.92 -19.34
N PHE A 803 -32.84 18.49 -18.15
CA PHE A 803 -33.87 19.00 -17.22
C PHE A 803 -34.99 19.85 -17.86
N GLN A 804 -34.66 20.68 -18.87
CA GLN A 804 -35.58 21.61 -19.52
C GLN A 804 -36.39 20.99 -20.68
N ALA A 805 -36.07 19.77 -21.14
CA ALA A 805 -36.64 19.17 -22.34
C ALA A 805 -37.58 18.00 -21.99
N VAL A 806 -38.68 18.27 -21.28
CA VAL A 806 -39.63 17.26 -20.80
C VAL A 806 -40.20 16.38 -21.93
N VAL A 807 -40.37 16.93 -23.14
CA VAL A 807 -40.84 16.19 -24.33
C VAL A 807 -39.82 15.14 -24.80
N LEU A 808 -38.53 15.32 -24.51
CA LEU A 808 -37.46 14.37 -24.87
C LEU A 808 -37.37 13.18 -23.92
N TYR A 809 -37.93 13.28 -22.70
CA TYR A 809 -37.83 12.25 -21.67
C TYR A 809 -38.34 10.87 -22.12
N PRO A 810 -39.54 10.72 -22.70
CA PRO A 810 -40.02 9.39 -23.13
C PRO A 810 -39.14 8.78 -24.22
N LEU A 811 -38.60 9.59 -25.13
CA LEU A 811 -37.68 9.14 -26.18
C LEU A 811 -36.34 8.68 -25.59
N LEU A 812 -35.72 9.48 -24.72
CA LEU A 812 -34.47 9.12 -24.06
C LEU A 812 -34.63 7.88 -23.16
N VAL A 813 -35.71 7.78 -22.40
CA VAL A 813 -36.01 6.57 -21.61
C VAL A 813 -36.17 5.36 -22.54
N ALA A 814 -36.88 5.49 -23.67
CA ALA A 814 -36.99 4.40 -24.65
C ALA A 814 -35.64 3.98 -25.26
N THR A 815 -34.73 4.93 -25.51
CA THR A 815 -33.37 4.61 -25.99
C THR A 815 -32.56 3.81 -24.97
N ILE A 816 -32.63 4.20 -23.69
CA ILE A 816 -31.86 3.56 -22.63
C ILE A 816 -32.48 2.20 -22.27
N VAL A 817 -33.81 2.06 -22.30
CA VAL A 817 -34.50 0.78 -22.15
C VAL A 817 -34.16 -0.18 -23.28
N SER A 818 -34.19 0.27 -24.54
CA SER A 818 -33.82 -0.58 -25.69
C SER A 818 -32.35 -1.01 -25.64
N ALA A 819 -31.44 -0.10 -25.25
CA ALA A 819 -30.04 -0.45 -25.02
C ALA A 819 -29.86 -1.47 -23.87
N ALA A 820 -30.54 -1.27 -22.72
CA ALA A 820 -30.46 -2.18 -21.58
C ALA A 820 -31.03 -3.58 -21.90
N VAL A 821 -32.16 -3.65 -22.61
CA VAL A 821 -32.73 -4.92 -23.09
C VAL A 821 -31.78 -5.61 -24.08
N PHE A 822 -31.18 -4.86 -25.01
CA PHE A 822 -30.20 -5.42 -25.95
C PHE A 822 -29.05 -6.08 -25.20
N VAL A 823 -28.38 -5.32 -24.32
CA VAL A 823 -27.21 -5.76 -23.53
C VAL A 823 -27.53 -6.96 -22.62
N VAL A 824 -28.65 -6.93 -21.90
CA VAL A 824 -28.98 -8.03 -20.97
C VAL A 824 -29.28 -9.34 -21.72
N PHE A 825 -29.94 -9.26 -22.88
CA PHE A 825 -30.31 -10.44 -23.67
C PHE A 825 -29.23 -10.90 -24.67
N THR A 826 -28.19 -10.10 -24.93
CA THR A 826 -26.95 -10.57 -25.56
C THR A 826 -26.11 -11.40 -24.60
N HIS A 827 -25.87 -10.92 -23.38
CA HIS A 827 -25.07 -11.65 -22.38
C HIS A 827 -25.80 -12.88 -21.81
N LEU A 828 -27.13 -12.84 -21.71
CA LEU A 828 -27.95 -13.98 -21.30
C LEU A 828 -29.01 -14.25 -22.39
N PRO A 829 -28.71 -15.10 -23.39
CA PRO A 829 -29.66 -15.39 -24.47
C PRO A 829 -30.88 -16.18 -23.98
N SER A 830 -32.00 -16.00 -24.67
CA SER A 830 -33.23 -16.79 -24.57
C SER A 830 -33.63 -17.26 -25.98
N GLU A 831 -34.50 -18.27 -26.08
CA GLU A 831 -34.99 -18.77 -27.38
C GLU A 831 -35.68 -17.70 -28.23
N SER A 832 -36.33 -16.73 -27.58
CA SER A 832 -36.96 -15.56 -28.22
C SER A 832 -35.97 -14.43 -28.58
N SER A 833 -34.80 -14.37 -27.93
CA SER A 833 -33.83 -13.28 -28.08
C SER A 833 -33.30 -13.19 -29.52
N THR A 834 -32.99 -14.32 -30.16
CA THR A 834 -32.39 -14.36 -31.50
C THR A 834 -33.29 -13.77 -32.60
N ARG A 835 -34.62 -13.76 -32.39
CA ARG A 835 -35.59 -13.15 -33.32
C ARG A 835 -35.85 -11.68 -33.02
N VAL A 836 -35.86 -11.28 -31.75
CA VAL A 836 -36.31 -9.95 -31.31
C VAL A 836 -35.17 -8.92 -31.27
N LEU A 837 -33.94 -9.32 -30.91
CA LEU A 837 -32.82 -8.40 -30.72
C LEU A 837 -32.45 -7.54 -31.94
N PRO A 838 -32.45 -8.07 -33.18
CA PRO A 838 -32.19 -7.27 -34.37
C PRO A 838 -33.22 -6.14 -34.57
N TRP A 839 -34.49 -6.39 -34.23
CA TRP A 839 -35.54 -5.38 -34.28
C TRP A 839 -35.37 -4.32 -33.18
N VAL A 840 -34.94 -4.73 -31.97
CA VAL A 840 -34.63 -3.79 -30.88
C VAL A 840 -33.47 -2.87 -31.25
N PHE A 841 -32.41 -3.40 -31.89
CA PHE A 841 -31.29 -2.59 -32.37
C PHE A 841 -31.70 -1.64 -33.50
N SER A 842 -32.50 -2.11 -34.46
CA SER A 842 -33.05 -1.27 -35.53
C SER A 842 -33.86 -0.10 -34.97
N PHE A 843 -34.70 -0.37 -33.96
CA PHE A 843 -35.44 0.66 -33.25
C PHE A 843 -34.52 1.66 -32.52
N LEU A 844 -33.47 1.19 -31.84
CA LEU A 844 -32.47 2.06 -31.19
C LEU A 844 -31.77 3.00 -32.19
N VAL A 845 -31.37 2.48 -33.35
CA VAL A 845 -30.74 3.29 -34.42
C VAL A 845 -31.73 4.28 -35.01
N ALA A 846 -33.00 3.92 -35.18
CA ALA A 846 -34.04 4.82 -35.68
C ALA A 846 -34.35 5.98 -34.72
N LEU A 847 -34.23 5.76 -33.40
CA LEU A 847 -34.44 6.80 -32.40
C LEU A 847 -33.37 7.91 -32.44
N PHE A 848 -32.17 7.62 -32.94
CA PHE A 848 -31.06 8.60 -33.00
C PHE A 848 -31.37 9.85 -33.82
N PRO A 849 -31.69 9.76 -35.12
CA PRO A 849 -32.00 10.96 -35.92
C PRO A 849 -33.27 11.66 -35.44
N VAL A 850 -34.25 10.92 -34.91
CA VAL A 850 -35.50 11.48 -34.38
C VAL A 850 -35.23 12.34 -33.14
N THR A 851 -34.43 11.84 -32.19
CA THR A 851 -34.08 12.58 -30.97
C THR A 851 -33.21 13.79 -31.27
N TYR A 852 -32.22 13.64 -32.16
CA TYR A 852 -31.32 14.74 -32.57
C TYR A 852 -32.08 15.89 -33.27
N LEU A 853 -33.01 15.58 -34.19
CA LEU A 853 -33.79 16.60 -34.90
C LEU A 853 -34.83 17.25 -33.98
N LEU A 854 -35.49 16.48 -33.12
CA LEU A 854 -36.53 16.99 -32.21
C LEU A 854 -35.94 17.93 -31.15
N GLU A 855 -34.77 17.60 -30.60
CA GLU A 855 -34.03 18.50 -29.71
C GLU A 855 -33.72 19.84 -30.39
N GLY A 856 -33.36 19.77 -31.68
CA GLY A 856 -33.13 20.94 -32.49
C GLY A 856 -34.36 21.82 -32.70
N GLN A 857 -35.54 21.23 -32.92
CA GLN A 857 -36.78 21.95 -33.20
C GLN A 857 -37.45 22.53 -31.94
N LEU A 858 -37.43 21.80 -30.82
CA LEU A 858 -38.10 22.21 -29.59
C LEU A 858 -37.48 23.48 -28.97
N ARG A 859 -36.15 23.59 -29.02
CA ARG A 859 -35.46 24.80 -28.58
C ARG A 859 -35.35 25.85 -29.70
N ALA A 860 -35.45 25.45 -30.98
CA ALA A 860 -35.61 26.40 -32.10
C ALA A 860 -36.88 27.27 -31.97
N LYS A 861 -37.95 26.72 -31.37
CA LYS A 861 -39.23 27.41 -31.21
C LYS A 861 -39.27 28.40 -30.05
N SER A 862 -38.37 28.29 -29.06
CA SER A 862 -38.27 29.26 -27.96
C SER A 862 -37.52 30.54 -28.35
N PHE A 863 -36.89 30.60 -29.53
CA PHE A 863 -36.13 31.77 -30.00
C PHE A 863 -36.97 32.93 -30.56
N ALA A 864 -38.30 32.79 -30.64
CA ALA A 864 -39.13 33.77 -31.32
C ALA A 864 -39.25 35.11 -30.56
N ASP A 865 -39.00 35.14 -29.25
CA ASP A 865 -39.36 36.28 -28.38
C ASP A 865 -38.24 36.79 -27.43
N GLU A 866 -36.95 36.44 -27.61
CA GLU A 866 -35.86 36.77 -26.65
C GLU A 866 -34.74 37.70 -27.18
N ASP A 867 -34.13 38.47 -26.27
CA ASP A 867 -33.05 39.45 -26.50
C ASP A 867 -31.76 38.82 -27.10
N GLU A 868 -30.95 39.59 -27.83
CA GLU A 868 -29.76 39.10 -28.56
C GLU A 868 -28.72 38.40 -27.67
N ALA A 869 -28.55 38.83 -26.41
CA ALA A 869 -27.62 38.22 -25.45
C ALA A 869 -28.13 36.86 -24.94
N GLU A 870 -29.43 36.76 -24.64
CA GLU A 870 -30.07 35.51 -24.23
C GLU A 870 -30.10 34.49 -25.38
N LYS A 871 -30.29 34.98 -26.61
CA LYS A 871 -30.22 34.19 -27.84
C LYS A 871 -28.87 33.50 -28.03
N PHE A 872 -27.75 34.19 -27.73
CA PHE A 872 -26.41 33.60 -27.79
C PHE A 872 -26.19 32.52 -26.72
N THR A 873 -26.59 32.79 -25.47
CA THR A 873 -26.49 31.81 -24.38
C THR A 873 -27.37 30.57 -24.63
N ASN A 874 -28.56 30.76 -25.21
CA ASN A 874 -29.48 29.69 -25.55
C ASN A 874 -29.00 28.89 -26.77
N MET A 875 -28.36 29.54 -27.76
CA MET A 875 -27.71 28.85 -28.88
C MET A 875 -26.56 27.96 -28.41
N LEU A 876 -25.70 28.44 -27.49
CA LEU A 876 -24.65 27.64 -26.87
C LEU A 876 -25.21 26.47 -26.04
N ALA A 877 -26.32 26.67 -25.33
CA ALA A 877 -26.98 25.60 -24.57
C ALA A 877 -27.60 24.52 -25.47
N ILE A 878 -28.09 24.87 -26.66
CA ILE A 878 -28.57 23.91 -27.67
C ILE A 878 -27.43 23.12 -28.27
N GLU A 879 -26.36 23.80 -28.66
CA GLU A 879 -25.19 23.14 -29.22
C GLU A 879 -24.62 22.18 -28.17
N GLY A 880 -24.45 22.63 -26.92
CA GLY A 880 -24.02 21.77 -25.81
C GLY A 880 -24.92 20.54 -25.58
N ALA A 881 -26.24 20.65 -25.77
CA ALA A 881 -27.17 19.54 -25.58
C ALA A 881 -27.17 18.55 -26.77
N ARG A 882 -27.10 19.04 -28.02
CA ARG A 882 -26.88 18.18 -29.20
C ARG A 882 -25.56 17.41 -29.11
N MET A 883 -24.52 18.07 -28.62
CA MET A 883 -23.22 17.45 -28.39
C MET A 883 -23.26 16.37 -27.30
N SER A 884 -24.02 16.59 -26.22
CA SER A 884 -24.19 15.57 -25.17
C SER A 884 -25.03 14.38 -25.65
N LEU A 885 -26.03 14.60 -26.51
CA LEU A 885 -26.82 13.55 -27.14
C LEU A 885 -25.98 12.70 -28.10
N LEU A 886 -25.14 13.33 -28.93
CA LEU A 886 -24.14 12.61 -29.75
C LEU A 886 -23.20 11.76 -28.88
N GLY A 887 -22.71 12.33 -27.77
CA GLY A 887 -21.91 11.60 -26.79
C GLY A 887 -22.60 10.37 -26.19
N LEU A 888 -23.87 10.49 -25.82
CA LEU A 888 -24.68 9.40 -25.27
C LEU A 888 -24.81 8.23 -26.27
N TYR A 889 -25.18 8.53 -27.52
CA TYR A 889 -25.30 7.50 -28.56
C TYR A 889 -23.97 6.86 -28.93
N ALA A 890 -22.88 7.65 -28.99
CA ALA A 890 -21.54 7.09 -29.20
C ALA A 890 -21.17 6.08 -28.10
N ALA A 891 -21.49 6.38 -26.83
CA ALA A 891 -21.24 5.48 -25.71
C ALA A 891 -22.08 4.20 -25.80
N ILE A 892 -23.38 4.31 -26.12
CA ILE A 892 -24.27 3.15 -26.29
C ILE A 892 -23.77 2.23 -27.42
N PHE A 893 -23.43 2.79 -28.59
CA PHE A 893 -22.91 2.01 -29.70
C PHE A 893 -21.54 1.39 -29.40
N MET A 894 -20.69 2.06 -28.62
CA MET A 894 -19.43 1.49 -28.17
C MET A 894 -19.64 0.28 -27.26
N ILE A 895 -20.57 0.37 -26.30
CA ILE A 895 -20.90 -0.72 -25.38
C ILE A 895 -21.42 -1.94 -26.16
N ILE A 896 -22.37 -1.72 -27.07
CA ILE A 896 -22.94 -2.78 -27.91
C ILE A 896 -21.86 -3.46 -28.77
N ALA A 897 -20.98 -2.67 -29.40
CA ALA A 897 -19.88 -3.20 -30.20
C ALA A 897 -18.91 -4.06 -29.38
N LEU A 898 -18.54 -3.61 -28.19
CA LEU A 898 -17.65 -4.32 -27.28
C LEU A 898 -18.26 -5.64 -26.82
N GLU A 899 -19.53 -5.61 -26.44
CA GLU A 899 -20.24 -6.78 -25.95
C GLU A 899 -20.37 -7.86 -27.02
N ILE A 900 -20.81 -7.49 -28.22
CA ILE A 900 -20.89 -8.41 -29.36
C ILE A 900 -19.52 -9.02 -29.65
N LYS A 901 -18.45 -8.21 -29.61
CA LYS A 901 -17.08 -8.70 -29.83
C LYS A 901 -16.67 -9.72 -28.77
N PHE A 902 -17.01 -9.45 -27.50
CA PHE A 902 -16.70 -10.32 -26.38
C PHE A 902 -17.46 -11.66 -26.49
N GLU A 903 -18.76 -11.63 -26.75
CA GLU A 903 -19.58 -12.83 -26.88
C GLU A 903 -19.21 -13.67 -28.11
N LEU A 904 -18.95 -13.04 -29.26
CA LEU A 904 -18.45 -13.76 -30.44
C LEU A 904 -17.11 -14.46 -30.15
N ALA A 905 -16.22 -13.83 -29.39
CA ALA A 905 -14.95 -14.44 -29.00
C ALA A 905 -15.13 -15.63 -28.04
N LEU A 906 -16.08 -15.55 -27.10
CA LEU A 906 -16.44 -16.65 -26.19
C LEU A 906 -17.03 -17.84 -26.97
N LEU A 907 -18.01 -17.60 -27.84
CA LEU A 907 -18.65 -18.64 -28.65
C LEU A 907 -17.67 -19.37 -29.57
N LEU A 908 -16.71 -18.63 -30.16
CA LEU A 908 -15.65 -19.23 -30.98
C LEU A 908 -14.70 -20.11 -30.15
N ARG A 909 -14.40 -19.72 -28.91
CA ARG A 909 -13.55 -20.48 -27.99
C ARG A 909 -14.23 -21.78 -27.54
N ASP A 910 -15.50 -21.74 -27.18
CA ASP A 910 -16.24 -22.92 -26.72
C ASP A 910 -16.41 -23.95 -27.84
N LYS A 911 -16.74 -23.51 -29.07
CA LYS A 911 -16.83 -24.42 -30.23
C LYS A 911 -15.48 -25.00 -30.65
N ALA A 912 -14.37 -24.29 -30.42
CA ALA A 912 -13.03 -24.84 -30.63
C ALA A 912 -12.68 -25.93 -29.61
N ALA A 913 -13.18 -25.81 -28.38
CA ALA A 913 -13.01 -26.83 -27.34
C ALA A 913 -13.86 -28.10 -27.63
N ASP A 914 -15.11 -27.94 -28.07
CA ASP A 914 -16.02 -29.06 -28.39
C ASP A 914 -15.53 -29.91 -29.58
N ARG A 915 -14.88 -29.28 -30.57
CA ARG A 915 -14.26 -30.00 -31.70
C ARG A 915 -13.02 -30.81 -31.31
N GLY A 916 -12.46 -30.59 -30.12
CA GLY A 916 -11.39 -31.41 -29.57
C GLY A 916 -11.86 -32.76 -29.00
N MET A 917 -13.17 -32.96 -28.83
CA MET A 917 -13.73 -34.09 -28.07
C MET A 917 -14.43 -35.17 -28.92
N THR A 918 -14.61 -34.97 -30.23
CA THR A 918 -15.37 -35.91 -31.08
C THR A 918 -14.53 -36.55 -32.18
N HIS A 919 -13.69 -37.52 -31.79
CA HIS A 919 -13.36 -38.72 -32.58
C HIS A 919 -12.67 -39.76 -31.68
N GLY A 920 -13.35 -40.89 -31.43
CA GLY A 920 -12.78 -42.14 -30.93
C GLY A 920 -13.70 -43.30 -31.36
N PRO A 921 -13.16 -44.50 -31.66
CA PRO A 921 -12.77 -45.38 -30.56
C PRO A 921 -11.51 -46.29 -30.75
N SER A 922 -11.01 -46.75 -29.60
CA SER A 922 -10.24 -47.99 -29.25
C SER A 922 -8.79 -48.28 -29.72
N ASN A 923 -7.88 -48.20 -28.73
CA ASN A 923 -6.88 -49.19 -28.25
C ASN A 923 -5.74 -49.76 -29.14
N ARG A 924 -4.48 -49.35 -28.86
CA ARG A 924 -3.37 -50.19 -28.33
C ARG A 924 -2.06 -49.40 -28.16
N SER A 925 -1.30 -49.84 -27.17
CA SER A 925 0.00 -49.39 -26.66
C SER A 925 1.12 -49.10 -27.68
N SER A 926 1.81 -47.98 -27.52
CA SER A 926 3.29 -47.90 -27.53
C SER A 926 3.77 -46.53 -27.08
N ALA A 927 4.79 -46.53 -26.22
CA ALA A 927 5.41 -45.34 -25.65
C ALA A 927 6.39 -44.71 -26.65
N PHE A 928 6.18 -43.44 -27.03
CA PHE A 928 7.19 -42.48 -27.54
C PHE A 928 6.61 -41.04 -27.47
N PRO A 929 7.44 -39.98 -27.34
CA PRO A 929 7.00 -38.64 -26.91
C PRO A 929 6.40 -37.81 -28.07
N PRO A 930 5.54 -36.80 -27.79
CA PRO A 930 4.81 -36.10 -28.85
C PRO A 930 5.63 -34.94 -29.42
N LYS A 931 6.42 -35.23 -30.46
CA LYS A 931 6.94 -34.21 -31.40
C LYS A 931 6.42 -34.49 -32.81
N ALA A 932 5.10 -34.49 -33.01
CA ALA A 932 4.53 -34.60 -34.36
C ALA A 932 3.05 -34.18 -34.50
N ARG A 933 2.49 -33.32 -33.63
CA ARG A 933 1.10 -32.82 -33.78
C ARG A 933 0.98 -31.38 -34.30
N LEU A 934 2.03 -30.86 -34.93
CA LEU A 934 2.04 -29.55 -35.60
C LEU A 934 2.01 -29.64 -37.13
N LEU A 935 1.84 -30.85 -37.70
CA LEU A 935 1.73 -31.05 -39.15
C LEU A 935 0.29 -31.23 -39.65
N GLN A 936 -0.67 -31.47 -38.76
CA GLN A 936 -2.11 -31.43 -39.09
C GLN A 936 -2.73 -30.04 -38.89
N GLN A 937 -1.92 -29.05 -38.50
CA GLN A 937 -2.29 -27.62 -38.45
C GLN A 937 -1.80 -26.85 -39.68
N ARG A 938 -1.21 -27.54 -40.67
CA ARG A 938 -0.56 -26.95 -41.85
C ARG A 938 -1.32 -27.15 -43.18
N ARG A 939 -2.64 -27.30 -43.09
CA ARG A 939 -3.59 -26.89 -44.14
C ARG A 939 -4.76 -26.14 -43.50
N ALA A 940 -4.49 -24.98 -42.91
CA ALA A 940 -5.50 -23.94 -42.79
C ALA A 940 -5.64 -23.22 -44.16
N HIS A 941 -5.95 -23.98 -45.22
CA HIS A 941 -6.45 -23.41 -46.46
C HIS A 941 -7.91 -23.11 -46.23
N ALA A 942 -8.24 -21.82 -46.07
CA ALA A 942 -9.57 -21.30 -45.81
C ALA A 942 -10.21 -21.92 -44.55
N ALA A 943 -10.65 -21.11 -43.59
CA ALA A 943 -11.82 -21.57 -42.84
C ALA A 943 -12.86 -21.91 -43.91
N PRO A 944 -13.32 -23.18 -44.05
CA PRO A 944 -14.26 -23.48 -45.10
C PRO A 944 -15.48 -22.63 -44.81
N ALA A 945 -15.98 -21.95 -45.84
CA ALA A 945 -17.21 -21.15 -45.85
C ALA A 945 -18.43 -21.88 -45.23
N PHE A 946 -18.29 -23.18 -44.97
CA PHE A 946 -19.21 -24.04 -44.23
C PHE A 946 -19.32 -23.78 -42.72
N THR A 947 -18.36 -23.12 -42.06
CA THR A 947 -18.49 -22.71 -40.64
C THR A 947 -19.36 -21.47 -40.48
N ILE A 948 -19.30 -20.56 -41.45
CA ILE A 948 -20.12 -19.35 -41.54
C ILE A 948 -21.56 -19.72 -41.91
N LYS A 949 -21.78 -20.69 -42.83
CA LYS A 949 -23.13 -21.17 -43.18
C LYS A 949 -23.90 -21.89 -42.05
N ARG A 950 -23.22 -22.37 -41.01
CA ARG A 950 -23.88 -23.00 -39.83
C ARG A 950 -23.99 -22.05 -38.63
N LEU A 951 -23.12 -21.04 -38.53
CA LEU A 951 -23.33 -19.84 -37.70
C LEU A 951 -24.51 -18.98 -38.24
N ALA A 952 -24.74 -19.04 -39.54
CA ALA A 952 -25.85 -18.37 -40.23
C ALA A 952 -27.26 -18.86 -39.79
N ALA A 953 -27.36 -20.01 -39.12
CA ALA A 953 -28.66 -20.55 -38.69
C ALA A 953 -29.12 -20.05 -37.30
N GLU A 954 -28.20 -19.61 -36.42
CA GLU A 954 -28.56 -19.26 -35.02
C GLU A 954 -28.04 -17.88 -34.54
N ALA A 955 -27.01 -17.28 -35.18
CA ALA A 955 -26.43 -16.00 -34.72
C ALA A 955 -25.85 -15.12 -35.87
N ALA A 956 -26.38 -15.24 -37.08
CA ALA A 956 -25.88 -14.53 -38.28
C ALA A 956 -25.86 -13.00 -38.14
N TRP A 957 -26.79 -12.45 -37.35
CA TRP A 957 -27.00 -11.02 -37.19
C TRP A 957 -25.94 -10.35 -36.28
N MET A 958 -25.28 -11.10 -35.39
CA MET A 958 -24.38 -10.53 -34.37
C MET A 958 -23.19 -9.78 -34.99
N PRO A 959 -22.42 -10.35 -35.95
CA PRO A 959 -21.30 -9.63 -36.59
C PRO A 959 -21.74 -8.35 -37.30
N ALA A 960 -22.87 -8.40 -38.02
CA ALA A 960 -23.42 -7.26 -38.76
C ALA A 960 -23.79 -6.10 -37.80
N ILE A 961 -24.52 -6.37 -36.73
CA ILE A 961 -24.88 -5.36 -35.72
C ILE A 961 -23.62 -4.78 -35.05
N GLY A 962 -22.66 -5.64 -34.69
CA GLY A 962 -21.39 -5.19 -34.11
C GLY A 962 -20.65 -4.23 -35.04
N ASN A 963 -20.55 -4.57 -36.32
CA ASN A 963 -19.89 -3.74 -37.33
C ASN A 963 -20.60 -2.39 -37.51
N VAL A 964 -21.92 -2.40 -37.68
CA VAL A 964 -22.72 -1.15 -37.80
C VAL A 964 -22.52 -0.26 -36.57
N SER A 965 -22.55 -0.85 -35.37
CA SER A 965 -22.34 -0.13 -34.11
C SER A 965 -20.94 0.49 -34.02
N THR A 966 -19.88 -0.25 -34.42
CA THR A 966 -18.50 0.29 -34.43
C THR A 966 -18.32 1.46 -35.39
N VAL A 967 -18.90 1.37 -36.58
CA VAL A 967 -18.79 2.41 -37.62
C VAL A 967 -19.57 3.65 -37.18
N LEU A 968 -20.80 3.49 -36.69
CA LEU A 968 -21.59 4.61 -36.15
C LEU A 968 -20.89 5.29 -34.98
N CYS A 969 -20.36 4.52 -34.02
CA CYS A 969 -19.58 5.05 -32.90
C CYS A 969 -18.38 5.86 -33.40
N PHE A 970 -17.58 5.31 -34.32
CA PHE A 970 -16.40 5.98 -34.86
C PHE A 970 -16.76 7.28 -35.60
N ILE A 971 -17.82 7.27 -36.43
CA ILE A 971 -18.30 8.48 -37.14
C ILE A 971 -18.75 9.55 -36.14
N ILE A 972 -19.57 9.18 -35.14
CA ILE A 972 -20.04 10.14 -34.13
C ILE A 972 -18.85 10.71 -33.35
N CYS A 973 -17.87 9.90 -32.96
CA CYS A 973 -16.66 10.38 -32.29
C CYS A 973 -15.81 11.32 -33.17
N LEU A 974 -15.77 11.12 -34.49
CA LEU A 974 -15.12 12.07 -35.40
C LEU A 974 -15.88 13.40 -35.48
N VAL A 975 -17.21 13.37 -35.52
CA VAL A 975 -18.06 14.58 -35.46
C VAL A 975 -17.84 15.33 -34.16
N LEU A 976 -17.83 14.62 -33.02
CA LEU A 976 -17.51 15.17 -31.70
C LEU A 976 -16.09 15.78 -31.65
N ASN A 977 -15.11 15.16 -32.30
CA ASN A 977 -13.74 15.67 -32.34
C ASN A 977 -13.63 17.01 -33.11
N ILE A 978 -14.33 17.11 -34.25
CA ILE A 978 -14.34 18.34 -35.07
C ILE A 978 -14.97 19.51 -34.30
N THR A 979 -16.09 19.25 -33.62
CA THR A 979 -16.91 20.26 -32.93
C THR A 979 -16.36 20.65 -31.54
N LEU A 980 -15.90 19.69 -30.71
CA LEU A 980 -15.41 19.99 -29.35
C LEU A 980 -13.95 20.43 -29.30
N THR A 981 -13.09 19.91 -30.19
CA THR A 981 -11.64 20.16 -30.13
C THR A 981 -11.09 20.91 -31.34
N GLY A 982 -11.96 21.34 -32.26
CA GLY A 982 -11.56 21.95 -33.52
C GLY A 982 -10.78 21.00 -34.44
N GLY A 983 -11.00 19.68 -34.31
CA GLY A 983 -10.31 18.67 -35.13
C GLY A 983 -8.87 18.41 -34.70
N SER A 984 -8.64 18.15 -33.40
CA SER A 984 -7.30 17.88 -32.87
C SER A 984 -6.63 16.66 -33.51
N ASN A 985 -5.41 16.84 -34.02
CA ASN A 985 -4.56 15.77 -34.56
C ASN A 985 -4.19 14.69 -33.53
N ARG A 986 -4.28 14.99 -32.23
CA ARG A 986 -3.93 14.04 -31.16
C ARG A 986 -5.08 13.07 -30.87
N ALA A 987 -6.32 13.49 -31.09
CA ALA A 987 -7.50 12.71 -30.74
C ALA A 987 -7.64 11.44 -31.59
N ILE A 988 -7.19 11.46 -32.87
CA ILE A 988 -7.30 10.31 -33.75
C ILE A 988 -6.56 9.07 -33.25
N PHE A 989 -5.45 9.25 -32.52
CA PHE A 989 -4.71 8.14 -31.90
C PHE A 989 -5.51 7.41 -30.83
N PHE A 990 -6.46 8.10 -30.19
CA PHE A 990 -7.37 7.52 -29.21
C PHE A 990 -8.66 6.98 -29.85
N LEU A 991 -9.10 7.58 -30.96
CA LEU A 991 -10.33 7.17 -31.65
C LEU A 991 -10.15 6.00 -32.62
N ALA A 992 -9.06 5.95 -33.38
CA ALA A 992 -8.80 4.91 -34.37
C ALA A 992 -8.82 3.46 -33.80
N PRO A 993 -8.34 3.20 -32.56
CA PRO A 993 -8.46 1.87 -31.94
C PRO A 993 -9.88 1.33 -31.82
N ILE A 994 -10.93 2.16 -31.88
CA ILE A 994 -12.34 1.71 -31.89
C ILE A 994 -12.59 0.73 -33.06
N LEU A 995 -11.91 0.92 -34.20
CA LEU A 995 -12.03 0.06 -35.37
C LEU A 995 -11.49 -1.37 -35.16
N LEU A 996 -10.76 -1.64 -34.07
CA LEU A 996 -10.36 -3.01 -33.70
C LEU A 996 -11.54 -3.89 -33.28
N LEU A 997 -12.70 -3.29 -33.02
CA LEU A 997 -13.93 -3.97 -32.66
C LEU A 997 -14.67 -4.53 -33.90
N LEU A 998 -14.23 -4.20 -35.12
CA LEU A 998 -14.77 -4.79 -36.35
C LEU A 998 -14.66 -6.32 -36.35
N ASN A 999 -15.72 -6.97 -36.80
CA ASN A 999 -15.90 -8.41 -36.91
C ASN A 999 -15.87 -8.83 -38.39
N GLN A 1000 -15.42 -10.06 -38.63
CA GLN A 1000 -15.52 -10.68 -39.94
C GLN A 1000 -17.00 -10.97 -40.22
N ASP A 1001 -17.48 -10.55 -41.38
CA ASP A 1001 -18.88 -10.68 -41.78
C ASP A 1001 -18.96 -11.02 -43.27
N SER A 1002 -19.95 -11.81 -43.68
CA SER A 1002 -20.16 -12.20 -45.08
C SER A 1002 -20.72 -11.05 -45.92
N ASP A 1003 -21.41 -10.11 -45.27
CA ASP A 1003 -22.28 -9.16 -45.98
C ASP A 1003 -21.58 -7.81 -46.21
N ILE A 1004 -20.87 -7.28 -45.19
CA ILE A 1004 -20.25 -5.94 -45.25
C ILE A 1004 -18.73 -5.99 -45.49
N PHE A 1005 -18.02 -6.97 -44.89
CA PHE A 1005 -16.56 -7.06 -44.92
C PHE A 1005 -16.08 -8.45 -45.35
N ALA A 1006 -16.60 -8.97 -46.46
CA ALA A 1006 -16.34 -10.34 -46.94
C ALA A 1006 -14.86 -10.68 -47.18
N GLY A 1007 -14.00 -9.67 -47.38
CA GLY A 1007 -12.55 -9.84 -47.56
C GLY A 1007 -11.70 -9.64 -46.31
N PHE A 1008 -12.29 -9.32 -45.16
CA PHE A 1008 -11.59 -8.96 -43.92
C PHE A 1008 -11.40 -10.18 -43.02
N GLY A 1009 -10.15 -10.55 -42.76
CA GLY A 1009 -9.76 -11.67 -41.89
C GLY A 1009 -8.95 -11.24 -40.67
N ASP A 1010 -8.68 -12.18 -39.75
CA ASP A 1010 -7.92 -11.92 -38.51
C ASP A 1010 -6.50 -11.37 -38.76
N ARG A 1011 -5.96 -11.64 -39.94
CA ARG A 1011 -4.68 -11.07 -40.37
C ARG A 1011 -4.80 -9.55 -40.52
N GLN A 1012 -5.84 -9.04 -41.18
CA GLN A 1012 -5.99 -7.62 -41.49
C GLN A 1012 -6.52 -6.76 -40.32
N ARG A 1013 -6.62 -7.30 -39.11
CA ARG A 1013 -7.23 -6.64 -37.93
C ARG A 1013 -6.74 -5.21 -37.66
N TYR A 1014 -5.45 -4.95 -37.86
CA TYR A 1014 -4.84 -3.65 -37.56
C TYR A 1014 -4.87 -2.67 -38.74
N PHE A 1015 -5.19 -3.13 -39.94
CA PHE A 1015 -5.22 -2.29 -41.15
C PHE A 1015 -6.22 -1.11 -41.05
N PRO A 1016 -7.48 -1.30 -40.57
CA PRO A 1016 -8.43 -0.18 -40.43
C PRO A 1016 -7.93 0.91 -39.48
N VAL A 1017 -7.16 0.56 -38.46
CA VAL A 1017 -6.59 1.52 -37.49
C VAL A 1017 -5.48 2.33 -38.15
N THR A 1018 -4.57 1.67 -38.87
CA THR A 1018 -3.41 2.35 -39.46
C THR A 1018 -3.84 3.24 -40.62
N ILE A 1019 -4.79 2.78 -41.44
CA ILE A 1019 -5.32 3.57 -42.56
C ILE A 1019 -6.16 4.75 -42.07
N SER A 1020 -6.97 4.61 -41.02
CA SER A 1020 -7.76 5.72 -40.47
C SER A 1020 -6.89 6.82 -39.86
N ILE A 1021 -5.82 6.48 -39.13
CA ILE A 1021 -4.87 7.47 -38.61
C ILE A 1021 -4.16 8.20 -39.76
N SER A 1022 -3.61 7.45 -40.73
CA SER A 1022 -2.90 8.04 -41.87
C SER A 1022 -3.81 8.90 -42.76
N GLY A 1023 -5.03 8.42 -43.02
CA GLY A 1023 -6.04 9.11 -43.83
C GLY A 1023 -6.59 10.36 -43.15
N TYR A 1024 -6.87 10.30 -41.84
CA TYR A 1024 -7.30 11.47 -41.07
C TYR A 1024 -6.23 12.56 -41.06
N LEU A 1025 -4.98 12.22 -40.71
CA LEU A 1025 -3.89 13.19 -40.69
C LEU A 1025 -3.60 13.78 -42.08
N LEU A 1026 -3.76 12.99 -43.15
CA LEU A 1026 -3.65 13.46 -44.52
C LEU A 1026 -4.77 14.45 -44.88
N LEU A 1027 -6.02 14.12 -44.57
CA LEU A 1027 -7.17 14.99 -44.79
C LEU A 1027 -7.05 16.29 -43.98
N THR A 1028 -6.62 16.21 -42.72
CA THR A 1028 -6.38 17.39 -41.89
C THR A 1028 -5.21 18.22 -42.41
N ALA A 1029 -4.13 17.59 -42.91
CA ALA A 1029 -3.03 18.31 -43.54
C ALA A 1029 -3.50 19.05 -44.81
N LEU A 1030 -4.28 18.40 -45.67
CA LEU A 1030 -4.86 19.02 -46.88
C LEU A 1030 -5.83 20.16 -46.53
N TYR A 1031 -6.69 19.96 -45.53
CA TYR A 1031 -7.63 20.98 -45.07
C TYR A 1031 -6.88 22.20 -44.51
N ARG A 1032 -5.83 22.00 -43.71
CA ARG A 1032 -5.02 23.11 -43.17
C ARG A 1032 -4.26 23.85 -44.26
N ILE A 1033 -3.70 23.13 -45.24
CA ILE A 1033 -3.05 23.77 -46.40
C ILE A 1033 -4.07 24.60 -47.17
N TRP A 1034 -5.29 24.08 -47.37
CA TRP A 1034 -6.37 24.79 -48.06
C TRP A 1034 -6.83 26.04 -47.30
N GLU A 1035 -7.13 25.90 -46.01
CA GLU A 1035 -7.59 26.97 -45.11
C GLU A 1035 -6.58 28.13 -45.07
N GLU A 1036 -5.29 27.83 -45.04
CA GLU A 1036 -4.22 28.82 -44.90
C GLU A 1036 -3.79 29.45 -46.23
N THR A 1037 -4.22 28.87 -47.36
CA THR A 1037 -3.97 29.41 -48.71
C THR A 1037 -5.03 30.44 -49.15
N TRP A 1038 -6.25 30.37 -48.62
CA TRP A 1038 -7.40 31.12 -49.13
C TRP A 1038 -7.61 32.55 -48.55
N PRO A 1039 -7.28 32.87 -47.28
CA PRO A 1039 -7.30 34.25 -46.80
C PRO A 1039 -6.00 34.96 -47.21
N GLY A 1040 -5.99 35.51 -48.42
CA GLY A 1040 -4.91 36.36 -48.93
C GLY A 1040 -4.91 37.73 -48.26
N ASN A 1041 -3.78 38.12 -47.64
CA ASN A 1041 -3.00 39.32 -47.93
C ASN A 1041 -1.81 39.40 -46.95
N GLY A 1042 -0.59 39.06 -47.38
CA GLY A 1042 0.61 39.18 -46.54
C GLY A 1042 1.89 38.98 -47.33
N GLY A 1043 2.77 39.98 -47.32
CA GLY A 1043 3.92 40.15 -48.22
C GLY A 1043 5.00 39.07 -48.16
N TRP A 1044 5.89 39.15 -49.17
CA TRP A 1044 7.04 38.29 -49.37
C TRP A 1044 8.10 38.47 -48.27
N GLY A 1045 8.02 37.68 -47.20
CA GLY A 1045 9.06 37.55 -46.18
C GLY A 1045 9.58 36.13 -46.11
N LEU A 1046 10.91 35.96 -46.15
CA LEU A 1046 11.61 34.67 -46.08
C LEU A 1046 11.71 34.10 -44.64
N HIS A 1047 10.86 34.58 -43.72
CA HIS A 1047 10.73 34.04 -42.37
C HIS A 1047 9.52 33.10 -42.29
N ILE A 1048 9.71 32.04 -41.51
CA ILE A 1048 8.74 30.98 -41.16
C ILE A 1048 7.37 31.62 -40.85
N GLY A 1049 6.40 31.45 -41.76
CA GLY A 1049 5.03 31.93 -41.59
C GLY A 1049 4.57 33.05 -42.56
N GLY A 1050 4.84 32.94 -43.86
CA GLY A 1050 4.21 33.81 -44.88
C GLY A 1050 3.05 33.11 -45.61
N PRO A 1051 1.88 33.76 -45.80
CA PRO A 1051 0.77 33.19 -46.57
C PRO A 1051 1.05 33.27 -48.07
N GLY A 1052 0.90 32.15 -48.80
CA GLY A 1052 1.02 32.15 -50.26
C GLY A 1052 1.30 30.80 -50.91
N TRP A 1053 1.32 30.80 -52.25
CA TRP A 1053 1.55 29.62 -53.10
C TRP A 1053 2.84 28.85 -52.74
N LEU A 1054 3.91 29.53 -52.30
CA LEU A 1054 5.15 28.88 -51.86
C LEU A 1054 4.97 28.05 -50.57
N PHE A 1055 4.14 28.51 -49.63
CA PHE A 1055 3.78 27.74 -48.43
C PHE A 1055 2.99 26.47 -48.82
N ALA A 1056 2.04 26.61 -49.76
CA ALA A 1056 1.26 25.50 -50.28
C ALA A 1056 2.14 24.48 -51.03
N VAL A 1057 3.03 24.92 -51.92
CA VAL A 1057 3.93 24.03 -52.69
C VAL A 1057 4.96 23.34 -51.77
N LYS A 1058 5.50 24.04 -50.77
CA LYS A 1058 6.42 23.46 -49.79
C LYS A 1058 5.75 22.35 -48.97
N ASN A 1059 4.63 22.63 -48.33
CA ASN A 1059 3.93 21.67 -47.48
C ASN A 1059 3.25 20.55 -48.30
N VAL A 1060 2.68 20.91 -49.46
CA VAL A 1060 2.73 20.19 -50.75
C VAL A 1060 3.66 18.98 -50.83
N ALA A 1061 4.88 19.31 -51.26
CA ALA A 1061 5.97 18.38 -51.50
C ALA A 1061 6.36 17.59 -50.24
N LEU A 1062 6.38 18.23 -49.06
CA LEU A 1062 6.71 17.57 -47.80
C LEU A 1062 5.66 16.53 -47.39
N LEU A 1063 4.38 16.75 -47.68
CA LEU A 1063 3.32 15.76 -47.48
C LEU A 1063 3.52 14.56 -48.42
N VAL A 1064 3.79 14.80 -49.71
CA VAL A 1064 4.03 13.74 -50.70
C VAL A 1064 5.22 12.85 -50.31
N LEU A 1065 6.29 13.43 -49.74
CA LEU A 1065 7.47 12.68 -49.29
C LEU A 1065 7.17 11.67 -48.16
N THR A 1066 6.13 11.89 -47.35
CA THR A 1066 5.75 10.95 -46.27
C THR A 1066 4.93 9.76 -46.75
N LEU A 1067 4.20 9.90 -47.86
CA LEU A 1067 3.24 8.90 -48.35
C LEU A 1067 3.80 7.51 -48.64
N PRO A 1068 5.01 7.34 -49.24
CA PRO A 1068 5.53 6.02 -49.59
C PRO A 1068 5.58 5.06 -48.39
N ASN A 1069 6.00 5.52 -47.20
CA ASN A 1069 6.08 4.66 -46.01
C ASN A 1069 4.70 4.22 -45.51
N HIS A 1070 3.71 5.11 -45.52
CA HIS A 1070 2.34 4.79 -45.11
C HIS A 1070 1.68 3.81 -46.09
N ILE A 1071 1.89 3.97 -47.39
CA ILE A 1071 1.36 3.06 -48.42
C ILE A 1071 2.01 1.68 -48.30
N LEU A 1072 3.35 1.63 -48.19
CA LEU A 1072 4.08 0.36 -48.06
C LEU A 1072 3.70 -0.39 -46.78
N PHE A 1073 3.54 0.33 -45.67
CA PHE A 1073 3.11 -0.25 -44.40
C PHE A 1073 1.66 -0.72 -44.44
N ASN A 1074 0.72 0.09 -44.94
CA ASN A 1074 -0.68 -0.33 -45.05
C ASN A 1074 -0.85 -1.53 -45.99
N ARG A 1075 -0.08 -1.59 -47.09
CA ARG A 1075 -0.03 -2.78 -47.96
C ARG A 1075 0.56 -3.99 -47.24
N PHE A 1076 1.61 -3.80 -46.45
CA PHE A 1076 2.17 -4.86 -45.60
C PHE A 1076 1.16 -5.36 -44.57
N MET A 1077 0.38 -4.48 -43.95
CA MET A 1077 -0.69 -4.84 -43.00
C MET A 1077 -1.87 -5.56 -43.65
N TRP A 1078 -2.09 -5.37 -44.96
CA TRP A 1078 -3.11 -6.08 -45.71
C TRP A 1078 -2.65 -7.48 -46.18
N ASP A 1079 -1.48 -7.54 -46.83
CA ASP A 1079 -0.99 -8.77 -47.47
C ASP A 1079 -0.16 -9.65 -46.53
N TYR A 1080 0.45 -9.09 -45.47
CA TYR A 1080 1.51 -9.72 -44.63
C TYR A 1080 2.69 -10.29 -45.42
N VAL A 1081 2.84 -9.88 -46.68
CA VAL A 1081 3.94 -10.32 -47.54
C VAL A 1081 5.16 -9.44 -47.27
N ARG A 1082 6.30 -10.10 -47.06
CA ARG A 1082 7.59 -9.43 -46.83
C ARG A 1082 7.92 -8.53 -48.03
N GLN A 1083 8.19 -7.27 -47.75
CA GLN A 1083 8.78 -6.34 -48.71
C GLN A 1083 10.31 -6.38 -48.58
N THR A 1084 11.02 -6.04 -49.66
CA THR A 1084 12.49 -6.08 -49.68
C THR A 1084 13.09 -5.05 -48.72
N ASP A 1085 14.06 -5.49 -47.89
CA ASP A 1085 14.71 -4.64 -46.88
C ASP A 1085 15.29 -3.35 -47.50
N ALA A 1086 15.71 -3.39 -48.77
CA ALA A 1086 16.19 -2.24 -49.55
C ALA A 1086 15.11 -1.15 -49.76
N LYS A 1087 13.83 -1.51 -49.93
CA LYS A 1087 12.75 -0.53 -50.08
C LYS A 1087 12.52 0.24 -48.77
N LEU A 1088 12.56 -0.44 -47.63
CA LEU A 1088 12.37 0.18 -46.32
C LEU A 1088 13.54 1.09 -45.93
N LEU A 1089 14.76 0.71 -46.29
CA LEU A 1089 15.97 1.49 -46.04
C LEU A 1089 16.03 2.78 -46.89
N LEU A 1090 15.49 2.72 -48.12
CA LEU A 1090 15.41 3.87 -49.02
C LEU A 1090 14.28 4.85 -48.64
N THR A 1091 13.18 4.35 -48.07
CA THR A 1091 12.03 5.19 -47.73
C THR A 1091 12.09 5.81 -46.33
N LEU A 1092 12.84 5.24 -45.38
CA LEU A 1092 13.02 5.81 -44.04
C LEU A 1092 13.60 7.24 -44.02
N PRO A 1093 14.67 7.58 -44.78
CA PRO A 1093 15.22 8.93 -44.78
C PRO A 1093 14.30 9.97 -45.45
N LEU A 1094 13.34 9.56 -46.29
CA LEU A 1094 12.39 10.48 -46.93
C LEU A 1094 11.46 11.17 -45.92
N ASN A 1095 11.30 10.64 -44.71
CA ASN A 1095 10.51 11.27 -43.66
C ASN A 1095 11.27 12.34 -42.85
N LEU A 1096 12.61 12.37 -42.90
CA LEU A 1096 13.41 13.35 -42.13
C LEU A 1096 13.11 14.80 -42.54
N PRO A 1097 13.06 15.15 -43.84
CA PRO A 1097 12.69 16.50 -44.27
C PRO A 1097 11.32 16.93 -43.74
N SER A 1098 10.33 16.03 -43.73
CA SER A 1098 9.00 16.31 -43.19
C SER A 1098 8.94 16.48 -41.66
N ILE A 1099 9.91 15.92 -40.91
CA ILE A 1099 9.97 16.09 -39.45
C ILE A 1099 10.61 17.44 -39.08
N ILE A 1100 11.59 17.87 -39.87
CA ILE A 1100 12.44 19.04 -39.56
C ILE A 1100 11.89 20.34 -40.18
N MET A 1101 11.43 20.30 -41.44
CA MET A 1101 11.19 21.51 -42.25
C MET A 1101 9.72 21.93 -42.39
N THR A 1102 8.74 21.14 -41.93
CA THR A 1102 7.32 21.50 -42.12
C THR A 1102 6.85 22.47 -41.06
N ASP A 1103 5.90 23.32 -41.41
CA ASP A 1103 5.24 24.23 -40.46
C ASP A 1103 3.98 23.60 -39.84
N ILE A 1104 3.39 22.63 -40.55
CA ILE A 1104 2.14 21.98 -40.14
C ILE A 1104 2.45 20.76 -39.25
N LEU A 1105 1.89 20.77 -38.03
CA LEU A 1105 2.05 19.70 -37.05
C LEU A 1105 1.59 18.32 -37.57
N ALA A 1106 0.51 18.27 -38.35
CA ALA A 1106 -0.01 17.03 -38.92
C ALA A 1106 1.04 16.33 -39.82
N ILE A 1107 1.80 17.09 -40.61
CA ILE A 1107 2.85 16.56 -41.49
C ILE A 1107 4.05 16.08 -40.67
N ARG A 1108 4.45 16.79 -39.60
CA ARG A 1108 5.52 16.34 -38.69
C ARG A 1108 5.18 15.01 -38.03
N VAL A 1109 3.94 14.90 -37.53
CA VAL A 1109 3.43 13.68 -36.92
C VAL A 1109 3.40 12.57 -37.96
N LEU A 1110 2.91 12.84 -39.18
CA LEU A 1110 2.87 11.86 -40.26
C LEU A 1110 4.28 11.37 -40.67
N GLY A 1111 5.29 12.24 -40.68
CA GLY A 1111 6.69 11.89 -40.91
C GLY A 1111 7.28 11.01 -39.81
N LEU A 1112 7.09 11.37 -38.53
CA LEU A 1112 7.52 10.54 -37.39
C LEU A 1112 6.87 9.15 -37.42
N LEU A 1113 5.59 9.11 -37.75
CA LEU A 1113 4.80 7.89 -37.81
C LEU A 1113 5.23 7.01 -38.99
N GLY A 1114 5.57 7.61 -40.13
CA GLY A 1114 6.19 6.91 -41.26
C GLY A 1114 7.53 6.25 -40.89
N ALA A 1115 8.36 6.92 -40.09
CA ALA A 1115 9.61 6.35 -39.58
C ALA A 1115 9.34 5.18 -38.61
N MET A 1116 8.39 5.33 -37.68
CA MET A 1116 7.97 4.26 -36.78
C MET A 1116 7.40 3.05 -37.53
N TYR A 1117 6.57 3.26 -38.56
CA TYR A 1117 6.01 2.20 -39.38
C TYR A 1117 7.08 1.40 -40.12
N SER A 1118 8.07 2.08 -40.71
CA SER A 1118 9.19 1.39 -41.36
C SER A 1118 10.03 0.56 -40.37
N LEU A 1119 10.29 1.08 -39.17
CA LEU A 1119 10.99 0.35 -38.10
C LEU A 1119 10.19 -0.84 -37.58
N ALA A 1120 8.90 -0.65 -37.33
CA ALA A 1120 8.00 -1.71 -36.86
C ALA A 1120 7.90 -2.83 -37.90
N GLN A 1121 7.74 -2.49 -39.18
CA GLN A 1121 7.73 -3.44 -40.29
C GLN A 1121 9.04 -4.24 -40.36
N TYR A 1122 10.19 -3.59 -40.16
CA TYR A 1122 11.50 -4.25 -40.11
C TYR A 1122 11.59 -5.23 -38.93
N LEU A 1123 11.22 -4.81 -37.71
CA LEU A 1123 11.28 -5.66 -36.51
C LEU A 1123 10.34 -6.87 -36.60
N ILE A 1124 9.11 -6.66 -37.09
CA ILE A 1124 8.12 -7.73 -37.28
C ILE A 1124 8.62 -8.72 -38.33
N SER A 1125 9.11 -8.23 -39.48
CA SER A 1125 9.67 -9.08 -40.53
C SER A 1125 10.88 -9.90 -40.04
N ARG A 1126 11.75 -9.29 -39.23
CA ARG A 1126 12.90 -9.97 -38.60
C ARG A 1126 12.45 -11.04 -37.60
N ARG A 1127 11.42 -10.77 -36.78
CA ARG A 1127 10.86 -11.77 -35.85
C ARG A 1127 10.24 -12.94 -36.61
N ILE A 1128 9.47 -12.69 -37.67
CA ILE A 1128 8.90 -13.75 -38.52
C ILE A 1128 10.02 -14.59 -39.12
N ARG A 1129 11.11 -13.97 -39.57
CA ARG A 1129 12.31 -14.68 -40.06
C ARG A 1129 12.94 -15.55 -38.98
N ILE A 1130 13.19 -15.02 -37.78
CA ILE A 1130 13.81 -15.79 -36.69
C ILE A 1130 12.90 -16.92 -36.22
N ALA A 1131 11.58 -16.69 -36.14
CA ALA A 1131 10.61 -17.73 -35.82
C ALA A 1131 10.54 -18.81 -36.92
N GLY A 1132 10.59 -18.40 -38.19
CA GLY A 1132 10.65 -19.30 -39.33
C GLY A 1132 11.94 -20.12 -39.39
N MET A 1133 13.09 -19.49 -39.14
CA MET A 1133 14.40 -20.17 -39.06
C MET A 1133 14.57 -21.05 -37.81
N LYS A 1134 13.75 -20.85 -36.77
CA LYS A 1134 13.67 -21.79 -35.62
C LYS A 1134 12.72 -22.96 -35.89
N TYR A 1135 11.91 -22.87 -36.95
CA TYR A 1135 10.92 -23.87 -37.33
C TYR A 1135 11.42 -24.77 -38.46
N ILE A 1136 12.22 -24.22 -39.38
CA ILE A 1136 13.13 -24.97 -40.26
C ILE A 1136 14.25 -25.54 -39.38
#